data_AF-A0A498KIW6-F1
#
_entry.id   AF-A0A498KIW6-F1
#
_cell.length_a   1.000
_cell.length_b   1.000
_cell.length_c   1.000
_cell.angle_alpha   90.00
_cell.angle_beta   90.00
_cell.angle_gamma   90.00
#
_symmetry.space_group_name_H-M   'P 1'
#
loop_
_entity.id
_entity.type
_entity.pdbx_description
1 polymer ?
#
loop_
_entity_poly.entity_id
_entity_poly.type
_entity_poly.pdbx_seq_one_letter_code
_entity_poly.pdbx_strand_id
1 'polypeptide(L)'
;MGQSYSFPESPAEHSPREISTSRRFGFKSVAIGSSLNDEDSEFHGEVTQGRDYTSDLPDELLASIFHFLGAGDRKRSSLVCHRWLRVDGQSRHRLSLNAQAGLLTFLPALFARFDSVTKLALRCDRKSISLDDDTLVLISIRCRNLTRLKLRGCREITDLGMTAFAQNCKGLKKLSCGSCMFGAKAMNAVLEHCPALEELSVKRLRGVHDGSEPIGDKIASSSLKSITLREILNGQCFGPLIVGSKNLKTLKLIRCLGDWDTVLEKLENGNQSLIEVHLERLQVTDLGLSAISKCSNLEVLHIVKAPECSNFGLICVAENCKMLRKLHIDGWRTNRIGDEGLIAIAKECPNILELVLIGVNPTSLSLTAIASNCQKLERLALCGSGSIGDAEFACIAAKCVALKKLCIKGCPISDVGLEMLAWGCPSLAKIKVKKCRGVSGEVAEWLRERRGSLIVNWDAGDIGSMDASGYAGGAVQSDVEFPVDHGAVAIASASSNAPASSNTPMALFRTKFGRSFVPCTFRRWSLPALAHVGTLFTVYSSNEHSSVFMACFGPFRDVVLNFLVLVEIVKLAQQRGMKGDKGDWKQFLSSYDKKFGASLSDPGRRSNDVLTAFLKTLNNEDDLKVLAKVVQCHTNRQAVEQLLKNFPENESPEQKLVRATLEHPQYLLDYSFASNDQDWVATKLGKKSKMMTSSAMVSVDCEMVLCEDGSEALVKVCVVDAELQVKLNEFVNPCKEVADYRSEITGVSVADLDGVTCTLKDIQKRLKKLLSDGTILVGHSLCNDLQALKLEHARVIDTAYIFQYSDGPIHRKPSLNNLCKSVLGSEVRKQGSPHNCLDDACAAMKLVLAKIRGEVGFIPPPAQEDVREVNMARLLLHRIPITVPSEELRNVIPGNYKIQVKQPSVKAQGDKYSAFAIFTSPQEAHQAYEKVQGSQEKDSCGRPQKLIAFKLSTGVTADLFVRKMANVESSAQASSKRALEVEENSGVHKKQKTGKKLEDETAAELNQCCDHLKEIERLKEEQQKASEKCSDQLKEIEGLKQQLQNKEFEISTLNKIVSKLQGGKKKGNNIRPREGKVGGLILGNYGFPMAPVEKYISFAADQF
;
A
#
# COMPACT_ATOMS: atom_id res chain seq x y z
N MET A 1 -11.04 15.22 72.07
CA MET A 1 -10.91 14.00 71.26
C MET A 1 -9.54 14.09 70.60
N GLY A 2 -8.45 13.48 71.09
CA GLY A 2 -8.31 12.26 71.87
C GLY A 2 -8.25 11.05 70.93
N GLN A 3 -7.18 10.25 70.86
CA GLN A 3 -5.86 10.37 71.49
C GLN A 3 -4.86 9.49 70.70
N SER A 4 -3.58 9.88 70.61
CA SER A 4 -2.52 9.04 70.03
C SER A 4 -2.03 7.99 71.03
N TYR A 5 -1.80 6.74 70.60
CA TYR A 5 -1.02 5.75 71.36
C TYR A 5 -0.08 4.92 70.46
N SER A 6 0.91 4.32 71.12
CA SER A 6 2.23 3.92 70.60
C SER A 6 2.38 2.43 70.27
N PHE A 7 3.50 2.09 69.61
CA PHE A 7 4.06 0.73 69.50
C PHE A 7 4.19 0.03 70.88
N PRO A 8 4.18 -1.32 70.92
CA PRO A 8 5.48 -2.02 70.96
C PRO A 8 5.55 -3.38 70.20
N GLU A 9 6.80 -3.71 69.83
CA GLU A 9 7.48 -5.04 69.83
C GLU A 9 6.96 -6.27 69.05
N SER A 10 7.96 -7.06 68.62
CA SER A 10 7.86 -8.35 67.91
C SER A 10 7.59 -9.52 68.86
N PRO A 11 7.16 -10.68 68.33
CA PRO A 11 8.10 -11.82 68.39
C PRO A 11 8.02 -12.85 67.23
N ALA A 12 9.17 -13.52 67.06
CA ALA A 12 9.37 -14.94 66.70
C ALA A 12 8.87 -15.54 65.37
N GLU A 13 9.76 -16.32 64.76
CA GLU A 13 9.56 -17.23 63.63
C GLU A 13 8.61 -18.38 63.99
N HIS A 14 7.72 -18.79 63.07
CA HIS A 14 7.02 -20.07 63.15
C HIS A 14 6.95 -20.78 61.80
N SER A 15 7.44 -22.02 61.79
CA SER A 15 7.37 -22.97 60.69
C SER A 15 5.95 -23.54 60.52
N PRO A 16 5.50 -23.87 59.29
CA PRO A 16 4.27 -24.62 59.10
C PRO A 16 4.48 -26.10 59.48
N ARG A 17 3.76 -26.57 60.50
CA ARG A 17 3.66 -28.00 60.83
C ARG A 17 2.81 -28.76 59.80
N GLU A 18 3.17 -30.01 59.58
CA GLU A 18 2.34 -30.98 58.86
C GLU A 18 1.04 -31.29 59.60
N ILE A 19 -0.07 -31.44 58.87
CA ILE A 19 -1.21 -32.29 59.28
C ILE A 19 -1.70 -33.07 58.06
N SER A 20 -1.72 -34.40 58.18
CA SER A 20 -2.28 -35.29 57.16
C SER A 20 -3.79 -35.45 57.31
N THR A 21 -4.54 -35.76 56.24
CA THR A 21 -5.50 -36.88 56.27
C THR A 21 -5.93 -37.35 54.88
N SER A 22 -5.80 -38.66 54.70
CA SER A 22 -6.27 -39.53 53.63
C SER A 22 -7.71 -39.33 53.11
N ARG A 23 -7.96 -39.65 51.82
CA ARG A 23 -8.73 -40.86 51.41
C ARG A 23 -8.80 -41.11 49.88
N ARG A 24 -8.23 -42.26 49.48
CA ARG A 24 -8.64 -43.24 48.44
C ARG A 24 -9.47 -42.79 47.22
N PHE A 25 -8.92 -43.09 46.03
CA PHE A 25 -9.44 -44.16 45.17
C PHE A 25 -8.25 -44.97 44.63
N GLY A 26 -8.41 -46.26 44.34
CA GLY A 26 -7.33 -47.10 43.82
C GLY A 26 -7.85 -48.37 43.16
N PHE A 27 -7.01 -49.02 42.35
CA PHE A 27 -7.23 -50.37 41.83
C PHE A 27 -5.92 -51.19 41.80
N LYS A 28 -6.06 -52.51 41.72
CA LYS A 28 -5.05 -53.50 42.16
C LYS A 28 -4.00 -53.87 41.10
N SER A 29 -2.88 -54.38 41.62
CA SER A 29 -1.81 -55.09 40.92
C SER A 29 -2.24 -56.45 40.35
N VAL A 30 -1.55 -56.90 39.30
CA VAL A 30 -1.26 -58.32 39.03
C VAL A 30 0.24 -58.43 38.75
N ALA A 31 0.89 -59.43 39.35
CA ALA A 31 2.30 -59.76 39.16
C ALA A 31 2.46 -61.06 38.36
N ILE A 32 3.58 -61.21 37.66
CA ILE A 32 4.11 -62.50 37.19
C ILE A 32 5.62 -62.48 37.51
N GLY A 33 6.12 -63.58 38.10
CA GLY A 33 7.54 -63.78 38.37
C GLY A 33 8.04 -65.12 37.80
N SER A 34 9.34 -65.39 37.94
CA SER A 34 9.97 -66.64 37.53
C SER A 34 11.19 -66.99 38.39
N SER A 35 11.21 -68.24 38.87
CA SER A 35 12.32 -69.01 39.46
C SER A 35 13.43 -69.33 38.45
N LEU A 36 14.59 -69.97 38.75
CA LEU A 36 15.41 -70.23 39.96
C LEU A 36 16.80 -70.69 39.45
N ASN A 37 17.84 -70.51 40.26
CA ASN A 37 19.17 -71.18 40.34
C ASN A 37 19.81 -71.92 39.14
N ASP A 38 21.11 -71.67 38.91
CA ASP A 38 22.18 -72.68 38.91
C ASP A 38 23.55 -72.02 39.18
N GLU A 39 24.58 -72.80 39.57
CA GLU A 39 25.80 -72.35 40.27
C GLU A 39 27.07 -72.18 39.38
N ASP A 40 28.18 -71.77 40.04
CA ASP A 40 29.60 -71.80 39.62
C ASP A 40 30.15 -70.82 38.55
N SER A 41 30.81 -69.75 39.01
CA SER A 41 32.29 -69.63 38.96
C SER A 41 32.80 -68.25 39.44
N GLU A 42 33.92 -68.24 40.16
CA GLU A 42 34.47 -67.04 40.82
C GLU A 42 35.18 -66.07 39.86
N PHE A 43 34.89 -64.76 39.97
CA PHE A 43 35.93 -63.75 40.18
C PHE A 43 35.30 -62.45 40.73
N HIS A 44 35.71 -62.03 41.93
CA HIS A 44 35.20 -60.79 42.53
C HIS A 44 35.74 -59.54 41.83
N GLY A 45 34.87 -58.87 41.07
CA GLY A 45 34.96 -57.45 40.78
C GLY A 45 33.62 -56.80 41.12
N GLU A 46 33.59 -55.88 42.08
CA GLU A 46 32.34 -55.30 42.59
C GLU A 46 31.51 -54.65 41.48
N VAL A 47 30.36 -55.26 41.15
CA VAL A 47 29.35 -54.63 40.32
C VAL A 47 28.73 -53.49 41.14
N THR A 48 29.18 -52.27 40.89
CA THR A 48 28.52 -51.08 41.41
C THR A 48 27.08 -51.05 40.90
N GLN A 49 26.12 -51.44 41.75
CA GLN A 49 24.70 -51.25 41.47
C GLN A 49 24.46 -49.80 41.05
N GLY A 50 23.61 -49.59 40.05
CA GLY A 50 23.43 -48.31 39.36
C GLY A 50 22.99 -47.18 40.29
N ARG A 51 23.97 -46.50 40.90
CA ARG A 51 23.77 -45.31 41.72
C ARG A 51 23.30 -44.16 40.82
N ASP A 52 22.10 -43.66 41.06
CA ASP A 52 21.67 -42.40 40.46
C ASP A 52 22.42 -41.24 41.12
N TYR A 53 23.54 -40.85 40.51
CA TYR A 53 24.34 -39.69 40.93
C TYR A 53 23.54 -38.37 40.95
N THR A 54 22.35 -38.30 40.33
CA THR A 54 21.49 -37.10 40.39
C THR A 54 20.60 -37.07 41.63
N SER A 55 20.42 -38.20 42.32
CA SER A 55 19.76 -38.25 43.63
C SER A 55 20.54 -37.53 44.72
N ASP A 56 21.88 -37.53 44.64
CA ASP A 56 22.78 -36.86 45.59
C ASP A 56 22.89 -35.33 45.38
N LEU A 57 22.44 -34.79 44.24
CA LEU A 57 22.49 -33.36 43.93
C LEU A 57 21.31 -32.61 44.59
N PRO A 58 21.49 -31.40 45.16
CA PRO A 58 20.38 -30.51 45.51
C PRO A 58 19.54 -30.08 44.30
N ASP A 59 18.27 -29.70 44.53
CA ASP A 59 17.35 -29.26 43.48
C ASP A 59 17.85 -27.99 42.77
N GLU A 60 18.63 -27.13 43.43
CA GLU A 60 19.26 -25.92 42.88
C GLU A 60 20.38 -26.23 41.88
N LEU A 61 21.19 -27.25 42.16
CA LEU A 61 22.24 -27.72 41.25
C LEU A 61 21.62 -28.44 40.05
N LEU A 62 20.58 -29.26 40.27
CA LEU A 62 19.82 -29.89 39.20
C LEU A 62 19.12 -28.85 38.29
N ALA A 63 18.57 -27.78 38.87
CA ALA A 63 18.03 -26.64 38.13
C ALA A 63 19.10 -25.91 37.31
N SER A 64 20.31 -25.78 37.84
CA SER A 64 21.45 -25.19 37.15
C SER A 64 21.90 -26.06 35.96
N ILE A 65 21.95 -27.38 36.12
CA ILE A 65 22.18 -28.32 35.01
C ILE A 65 21.10 -28.15 33.92
N PHE A 66 19.82 -28.08 34.31
CA PHE A 66 18.72 -27.84 33.36
C PHE A 66 18.80 -26.48 32.64
N HIS A 67 19.57 -25.50 33.14
CA HIS A 67 19.78 -24.23 32.44
C HIS A 67 20.58 -24.39 31.14
N PHE A 68 21.51 -25.36 31.09
CA PHE A 68 22.35 -25.63 29.92
C PHE A 68 21.65 -26.50 28.86
N LEU A 69 20.52 -27.13 29.20
CA LEU A 69 19.80 -28.03 28.30
C LEU A 69 18.98 -27.29 27.22
N GLY A 70 18.97 -27.87 26.01
CA GLY A 70 18.13 -27.40 24.91
C GLY A 70 16.63 -27.52 25.22
N ALA A 71 15.81 -26.72 24.53
CA ALA A 71 14.36 -26.68 24.78
C ALA A 71 13.64 -28.03 24.53
N GLY A 72 14.21 -28.89 23.67
CA GLY A 72 13.74 -30.26 23.45
C GLY A 72 14.16 -31.21 24.57
N ASP A 73 15.46 -31.22 24.89
CA ASP A 73 16.04 -32.12 25.91
C ASP A 73 15.42 -31.85 27.28
N ARG A 74 15.27 -30.57 27.64
CA ARG A 74 14.62 -30.13 28.87
C ARG A 74 13.12 -30.48 28.96
N LYS A 75 12.45 -30.75 27.83
CA LYS A 75 11.09 -31.36 27.86
C LYS A 75 11.17 -32.85 28.16
N ARG A 76 12.19 -33.56 27.66
CA ARG A 76 12.42 -34.98 27.98
C ARG A 76 12.86 -35.16 29.43
N SER A 77 13.64 -34.22 30.01
CA SER A 77 13.95 -34.18 31.44
C SER A 77 12.70 -34.21 32.32
N SER A 78 11.61 -33.55 31.90
CA SER A 78 10.33 -33.59 32.62
C SER A 78 9.68 -34.98 32.69
N LEU A 79 10.10 -35.92 31.85
CA LEU A 79 9.54 -37.27 31.74
C LEU A 79 10.38 -38.33 32.46
N VAL A 80 11.54 -37.95 33.04
CA VAL A 80 12.46 -38.90 33.69
C VAL A 80 11.91 -39.37 35.04
N CYS A 81 11.52 -38.44 35.92
CA CYS A 81 10.90 -38.76 37.21
C CYS A 81 10.13 -37.56 37.77
N HIS A 82 9.30 -37.78 38.81
CA HIS A 82 8.52 -36.71 39.46
C HIS A 82 9.39 -35.57 40.02
N ARG A 83 10.59 -35.87 40.52
CA ARG A 83 11.53 -34.85 41.02
C ARG A 83 11.99 -33.93 39.88
N TRP A 84 12.45 -34.51 38.76
CA TRP A 84 12.86 -33.75 37.58
C TRP A 84 11.69 -32.97 36.94
N LEU A 85 10.47 -33.52 36.95
CA LEU A 85 9.24 -32.86 36.51
C LEU A 85 8.98 -31.57 37.31
N ARG A 86 9.15 -31.62 38.64
CA ARG A 86 9.00 -30.49 39.57
C ARG A 86 10.11 -29.46 39.39
N VAL A 87 11.37 -29.90 39.43
CA VAL A 87 12.55 -29.02 39.30
C VAL A 87 12.58 -28.31 37.95
N ASP A 88 12.21 -28.97 36.84
CA ASP A 88 12.02 -28.27 35.56
C ASP A 88 10.90 -27.24 35.64
N GLY A 89 9.77 -27.55 36.27
CA GLY A 89 8.65 -26.61 36.43
C GLY A 89 9.09 -25.29 37.06
N GLN A 90 9.67 -25.39 38.25
CA GLN A 90 10.09 -24.25 39.08
C GLN A 90 11.28 -23.47 38.46
N SER A 91 12.21 -24.14 37.78
CA SER A 91 13.39 -23.48 37.21
C SER A 91 13.20 -22.91 35.79
N ARG A 92 12.00 -22.99 35.20
CA ARG A 92 11.78 -22.70 33.76
C ARG A 92 11.29 -21.29 33.49
N HIS A 93 12.24 -20.35 33.47
CA HIS A 93 11.96 -18.93 33.19
C HIS A 93 11.54 -18.60 31.75
N ARG A 94 11.70 -19.53 30.79
CA ARG A 94 11.38 -19.33 29.38
C ARG A 94 10.43 -20.39 28.85
N LEU A 95 9.28 -19.96 28.36
CA LEU A 95 8.24 -20.81 27.80
C LEU A 95 7.90 -20.36 26.36
N SER A 96 7.65 -21.31 25.46
CA SER A 96 7.20 -21.06 24.10
C SER A 96 6.04 -22.01 23.78
N LEU A 97 4.87 -21.45 23.49
CA LEU A 97 3.62 -22.17 23.33
C LEU A 97 3.08 -22.00 21.90
N ASN A 98 2.37 -23.04 21.43
CA ASN A 98 1.50 -22.91 20.27
C ASN A 98 0.21 -22.21 20.73
N ALA A 99 -0.08 -21.04 20.19
CA ALA A 99 -1.06 -20.10 20.68
C ALA A 99 -2.41 -20.31 19.97
N GLN A 100 -2.90 -21.54 19.97
CA GLN A 100 -4.19 -21.94 19.39
C GLN A 100 -5.32 -21.79 20.41
N ALA A 101 -6.57 -21.60 19.95
CA ALA A 101 -7.73 -21.40 20.83
C ALA A 101 -7.90 -22.49 21.92
N GLY A 102 -7.64 -23.75 21.60
CA GLY A 102 -7.71 -24.87 22.56
C GLY A 102 -6.67 -24.84 23.68
N LEU A 103 -5.80 -23.84 23.75
CA LEU A 103 -4.82 -23.68 24.83
C LEU A 103 -5.47 -23.30 26.18
N LEU A 104 -6.61 -22.59 26.15
CA LEU A 104 -7.28 -22.02 27.32
C LEU A 104 -7.53 -23.05 28.44
N THR A 105 -8.01 -24.25 28.07
CA THR A 105 -8.31 -25.35 29.00
C THR A 105 -7.10 -25.87 29.77
N PHE A 106 -5.90 -25.74 29.21
CA PHE A 106 -4.65 -26.22 29.81
C PHE A 106 -3.90 -25.13 30.59
N LEU A 107 -4.22 -23.84 30.39
CA LEU A 107 -3.47 -22.74 30.99
C LEU A 107 -3.38 -22.75 32.52
N PRO A 108 -4.46 -23.05 33.29
CA PRO A 108 -4.38 -23.07 34.75
C PRO A 108 -3.35 -24.08 35.26
N ALA A 109 -3.38 -25.31 34.73
CA ALA A 109 -2.41 -26.36 35.08
C ALA A 109 -0.99 -26.04 34.59
N LEU A 110 -0.88 -25.45 33.39
CA LEU A 110 0.40 -25.08 32.80
C LEU A 110 1.15 -24.03 33.63
N PHE A 111 0.48 -22.96 34.06
CA PHE A 111 1.11 -21.91 34.87
C PHE A 111 1.13 -22.21 36.38
N ALA A 112 0.33 -23.17 36.87
CA ALA A 112 0.56 -23.75 38.18
C ALA A 112 1.87 -24.57 38.24
N ARG A 113 2.28 -25.19 37.12
CA ARG A 113 3.57 -25.88 37.00
C ARG A 113 4.74 -24.93 36.69
N PHE A 114 4.51 -23.92 35.88
CA PHE A 114 5.53 -22.97 35.40
C PHE A 114 5.28 -21.57 36.00
N ASP A 115 5.39 -21.47 37.32
CA ASP A 115 5.18 -20.24 38.10
C ASP A 115 6.24 -19.14 37.84
N SER A 116 7.46 -19.57 37.56
CA SER A 116 8.65 -18.71 37.49
C SER A 116 8.94 -18.16 36.08
N VAL A 117 7.93 -18.16 35.19
CA VAL A 117 8.05 -17.72 33.80
C VAL A 117 8.18 -16.20 33.69
N THR A 118 9.33 -15.74 33.21
CA THR A 118 9.60 -14.32 32.94
C THR A 118 9.71 -14.00 31.45
N LYS A 119 9.76 -15.01 30.58
CA LYS A 119 9.93 -14.89 29.12
C LYS A 119 8.96 -15.82 28.38
N LEU A 120 7.88 -15.27 27.81
CA LEU A 120 6.84 -16.02 27.14
C LEU A 120 6.82 -15.73 25.63
N ALA A 121 6.73 -16.77 24.82
CA ALA A 121 6.54 -16.68 23.38
C ALA A 121 5.28 -17.43 22.95
N LEU A 122 4.29 -16.71 22.44
CA LEU A 122 3.03 -17.21 21.90
C LEU A 122 3.11 -17.16 20.37
N ARG A 123 2.97 -18.32 19.72
CA ARG A 123 3.06 -18.43 18.24
C ARG A 123 1.84 -19.17 17.72
N CYS A 124 1.07 -18.58 16.82
CA CYS A 124 0.03 -19.27 16.08
C CYS A 124 0.38 -19.30 14.58
N ASP A 125 0.06 -20.41 13.93
CA ASP A 125 0.21 -20.57 12.48
C ASP A 125 -0.97 -19.97 11.71
N ARG A 126 -0.72 -19.51 10.48
CA ARG A 126 -1.71 -18.76 9.68
C ARG A 126 -3.01 -19.52 9.36
N LYS A 127 -3.02 -20.85 9.53
CA LYS A 127 -4.15 -21.75 9.27
C LYS A 127 -4.96 -22.08 10.54
N SER A 128 -4.46 -21.73 11.72
CA SER A 128 -5.12 -22.03 12.99
C SER A 128 -5.78 -20.78 13.56
N ILE A 129 -6.90 -20.97 14.26
CA ILE A 129 -7.52 -19.94 15.10
C ILE A 129 -6.60 -19.72 16.29
N SER A 130 -6.18 -18.48 16.53
CA SER A 130 -5.31 -18.19 17.67
C SER A 130 -6.11 -18.09 18.97
N LEU A 131 -5.40 -18.07 20.10
CA LEU A 131 -5.99 -17.61 21.34
C LEU A 131 -6.50 -16.16 21.23
N ASP A 132 -7.49 -15.87 22.06
CA ASP A 132 -8.28 -14.64 22.15
C ASP A 132 -7.82 -13.74 23.31
N ASP A 133 -8.56 -12.66 23.52
CA ASP A 133 -8.33 -11.68 24.58
C ASP A 133 -8.46 -12.29 25.99
N ASP A 134 -9.51 -13.07 26.27
CA ASP A 134 -9.72 -13.71 27.58
C ASP A 134 -8.57 -14.64 27.95
N THR A 135 -8.08 -15.42 26.98
CA THR A 135 -6.91 -16.26 27.15
C THR A 135 -5.65 -15.43 27.45
N LEU A 136 -5.45 -14.30 26.77
CA LEU A 136 -4.32 -13.40 27.04
C LEU A 136 -4.43 -12.73 28.43
N VAL A 137 -5.63 -12.33 28.84
CA VAL A 137 -5.88 -11.75 30.17
C VAL A 137 -5.58 -12.77 31.27
N LEU A 138 -6.03 -14.03 31.12
CA LEU A 138 -5.70 -15.10 32.06
C LEU A 138 -4.19 -15.33 32.17
N ILE A 139 -3.45 -15.29 31.05
CA ILE A 139 -1.98 -15.33 31.04
C ILE A 139 -1.41 -14.18 31.88
N SER A 140 -1.90 -12.95 31.69
CA SER A 140 -1.39 -11.76 32.39
C SER A 140 -1.60 -11.82 33.90
N ILE A 141 -2.74 -12.35 34.35
CA ILE A 141 -3.10 -12.51 35.76
C ILE A 141 -2.20 -13.56 36.44
N ARG A 142 -1.87 -14.64 35.73
CA ARG A 142 -1.01 -15.73 36.24
C ARG A 142 0.48 -15.40 36.15
N CYS A 143 0.92 -14.67 35.13
CA CYS A 143 2.33 -14.37 34.84
C CYS A 143 2.70 -12.90 35.12
N ARG A 144 2.40 -12.37 36.32
CA ARG A 144 2.67 -10.96 36.65
C ARG A 144 4.14 -10.54 36.55
N ASN A 145 5.06 -11.48 36.76
CA ASN A 145 6.51 -11.27 36.67
C ASN A 145 7.08 -11.32 35.22
N LEU A 146 6.23 -11.19 34.19
CA LEU A 146 6.66 -11.31 32.81
C LEU A 146 7.52 -10.11 32.37
N THR A 147 8.80 -10.36 32.10
CA THR A 147 9.76 -9.36 31.60
C THR A 147 9.84 -9.31 30.08
N ARG A 148 9.46 -10.39 29.38
CA ARG A 148 9.49 -10.44 27.90
C ARG A 148 8.28 -11.19 27.34
N LEU A 149 7.52 -10.53 26.47
CA LEU A 149 6.43 -11.13 25.70
C LEU A 149 6.79 -11.13 24.21
N LYS A 150 6.56 -12.27 23.54
CA LYS A 150 6.63 -12.38 22.08
C LYS A 150 5.34 -12.97 21.51
N LEU A 151 4.58 -12.17 20.78
CA LEU A 151 3.39 -12.57 20.04
C LEU A 151 3.74 -12.75 18.55
N ARG A 152 3.32 -13.87 17.94
CA ARG A 152 3.44 -14.08 16.49
C ARG A 152 2.21 -14.78 15.94
N GLY A 153 1.49 -14.12 15.04
CA GLY A 153 0.30 -14.69 14.38
C GLY A 153 -0.92 -14.80 15.28
N CYS A 154 -0.90 -14.19 16.47
CA CYS A 154 -2.07 -14.09 17.33
C CYS A 154 -3.01 -13.02 16.76
N ARG A 155 -4.05 -13.46 16.06
CA ARG A 155 -4.95 -12.62 15.27
C ARG A 155 -6.21 -12.24 16.02
N GLU A 156 -6.72 -13.16 16.85
CA GLU A 156 -7.92 -12.95 17.67
C GLU A 156 -7.64 -12.10 18.92
N ILE A 157 -6.39 -11.62 19.10
CA ILE A 157 -6.02 -10.65 20.13
C ILE A 157 -6.31 -9.23 19.60
N THR A 158 -7.19 -8.51 20.28
CA THR A 158 -7.66 -7.16 19.95
C THR A 158 -6.96 -6.09 20.81
N ASP A 159 -7.38 -4.83 20.64
CA ASP A 159 -6.92 -3.74 21.50
C ASP A 159 -7.35 -3.90 22.97
N LEU A 160 -8.48 -4.56 23.24
CA LEU A 160 -9.01 -4.74 24.59
C LEU A 160 -8.15 -5.73 25.39
N GLY A 161 -7.90 -6.92 24.87
CA GLY A 161 -7.03 -7.91 25.54
C GLY A 161 -5.60 -7.43 25.72
N MET A 162 -5.02 -6.71 24.76
CA MET A 162 -3.69 -6.10 24.94
C MET A 162 -3.67 -5.00 26.02
N THR A 163 -4.75 -4.22 26.15
CA THR A 163 -4.89 -3.20 27.20
C THR A 163 -4.97 -3.84 28.58
N ALA A 164 -5.85 -4.83 28.75
CA ALA A 164 -5.99 -5.58 30.00
C ALA A 164 -4.73 -6.39 30.36
N PHE A 165 -4.01 -6.91 29.35
CA PHE A 165 -2.69 -7.52 29.55
C PHE A 165 -1.68 -6.49 30.10
N ALA A 166 -1.60 -5.30 29.50
CA ALA A 166 -0.64 -4.26 29.88
C ALA A 166 -0.85 -3.76 31.33
N GLN A 167 -2.10 -3.65 31.77
CA GLN A 167 -2.45 -3.26 33.15
C GLN A 167 -1.92 -4.24 34.21
N ASN A 168 -1.87 -5.54 33.88
CA ASN A 168 -1.41 -6.60 34.76
C ASN A 168 0.13 -6.80 34.74
N CYS A 169 0.77 -6.68 33.57
CA CYS A 169 2.19 -7.03 33.38
C CYS A 169 3.15 -5.82 33.42
N LYS A 170 3.07 -5.00 34.48
CA LYS A 170 3.85 -3.74 34.65
C LYS A 170 5.38 -3.89 34.57
N GLY A 171 5.90 -5.09 34.85
CA GLY A 171 7.34 -5.43 34.78
C GLY A 171 7.90 -5.73 33.38
N LEU A 172 7.09 -5.54 32.32
CA LEU A 172 7.47 -5.89 30.95
C LEU A 172 8.62 -4.99 30.44
N LYS A 173 9.77 -5.61 30.13
CA LYS A 173 10.95 -4.95 29.57
C LYS A 173 11.08 -5.09 28.06
N LYS A 174 10.53 -6.15 27.46
CA LYS A 174 10.61 -6.37 26.00
C LYS A 174 9.28 -6.86 25.44
N LEU A 175 8.75 -6.15 24.44
CA LEU A 175 7.60 -6.58 23.66
C LEU A 175 8.00 -6.82 22.20
N SER A 176 7.69 -8.01 21.69
CA SER A 176 7.79 -8.31 20.26
C SER A 176 6.44 -8.79 19.74
N CYS A 177 5.83 -8.08 18.80
CA CYS A 177 4.58 -8.48 18.15
C CYS A 177 4.75 -8.62 16.63
N GLY A 178 4.11 -9.63 16.05
CA GLY A 178 4.37 -10.03 14.67
C GLY A 178 3.14 -10.61 13.97
N SER A 179 2.57 -9.91 12.99
CA SER A 179 1.36 -10.35 12.27
C SER A 179 0.13 -10.52 13.18
N CYS A 180 -0.02 -9.62 14.16
CA CYS A 180 -1.19 -9.51 15.05
C CYS A 180 -2.17 -8.43 14.51
N MET A 181 -3.44 -8.49 14.92
CA MET A 181 -4.49 -7.58 14.39
C MET A 181 -4.73 -6.31 15.22
N PHE A 182 -4.34 -6.27 16.51
CA PHE A 182 -4.43 -5.06 17.33
C PHE A 182 -3.68 -3.86 16.74
N GLY A 183 -4.08 -2.65 17.14
CA GLY A 183 -3.68 -1.38 16.51
C GLY A 183 -2.92 -0.44 17.44
N ALA A 184 -3.14 0.86 17.24
CA ALA A 184 -2.46 1.91 17.99
C ALA A 184 -2.88 1.97 19.46
N LYS A 185 -4.17 1.75 19.76
CA LYS A 185 -4.73 1.77 21.13
C LYS A 185 -4.05 0.74 22.04
N ALA A 186 -3.91 -0.52 21.60
CA ALA A 186 -3.12 -1.53 22.30
C ALA A 186 -1.70 -1.06 22.62
N MET A 187 -1.04 -0.40 21.66
CA MET A 187 0.35 0.00 21.80
C MET A 187 0.51 1.19 22.73
N ASN A 188 -0.40 2.16 22.66
CA ASN A 188 -0.49 3.26 23.63
C ASN A 188 -0.76 2.73 25.05
N ALA A 189 -1.67 1.77 25.24
CA ALA A 189 -1.91 1.13 26.53
C ALA A 189 -0.67 0.38 27.08
N VAL A 190 0.09 -0.31 26.24
CA VAL A 190 1.38 -0.90 26.63
C VAL A 190 2.38 0.18 27.05
N LEU A 191 2.53 1.26 26.28
CA LEU A 191 3.47 2.34 26.57
C LEU A 191 3.09 3.16 27.81
N GLU A 192 1.81 3.15 28.20
CA GLU A 192 1.31 3.80 29.40
C GLU A 192 1.48 2.92 30.66
N HIS A 193 1.15 1.63 30.59
CA HIS A 193 1.14 0.74 31.75
C HIS A 193 2.43 -0.07 31.98
N CYS A 194 3.35 -0.14 31.01
CA CYS A 194 4.63 -0.85 31.12
C CYS A 194 5.84 0.12 31.17
N PRO A 195 6.07 0.85 32.28
CA PRO A 195 7.11 1.89 32.35
C PRO A 195 8.55 1.35 32.24
N ALA A 196 8.76 0.04 32.40
CA ALA A 196 10.07 -0.61 32.32
C ALA A 196 10.46 -1.08 30.90
N LEU A 197 9.70 -0.71 29.85
CA LEU A 197 9.87 -1.23 28.49
C LEU A 197 11.13 -0.69 27.79
N GLU A 198 12.17 -1.51 27.70
CA GLU A 198 13.46 -1.18 27.08
C GLU A 198 13.51 -1.49 25.57
N GLU A 199 12.76 -2.47 25.09
CA GLU A 199 12.80 -2.93 23.69
C GLU A 199 11.40 -3.18 23.11
N LEU A 200 11.09 -2.49 22.01
CA LEU A 200 9.87 -2.68 21.23
C LEU A 200 10.21 -3.18 19.82
N SER A 201 9.63 -4.32 19.43
CA SER A 201 9.79 -4.89 18.09
C SER A 201 8.46 -5.23 17.44
N VAL A 202 8.06 -4.45 16.44
CA VAL A 202 6.78 -4.56 15.73
C VAL A 202 7.01 -5.05 14.31
N LYS A 203 6.28 -6.08 13.87
CA LYS A 203 6.37 -6.61 12.49
C LYS A 203 4.99 -6.89 11.87
N ARG A 204 4.66 -6.28 10.73
CA ARG A 204 3.36 -6.49 10.04
C ARG A 204 2.15 -6.38 10.98
N LEU A 205 2.12 -5.35 11.82
CA LEU A 205 0.96 -5.07 12.68
C LEU A 205 -0.17 -4.54 11.79
N ARG A 206 -1.34 -5.18 11.79
CA ARG A 206 -2.41 -4.86 10.83
C ARG A 206 -3.47 -3.89 11.34
N GLY A 207 -3.63 -3.72 12.65
CA GLY A 207 -4.55 -2.73 13.21
C GLY A 207 -4.07 -1.28 13.07
N VAL A 208 -2.84 -1.08 12.59
CA VAL A 208 -2.29 0.25 12.29
C VAL A 208 -2.54 0.56 10.81
N HIS A 209 -3.44 1.50 10.58
CA HIS A 209 -3.98 1.91 9.28
C HIS A 209 -3.90 3.44 9.12
N ASP A 210 -4.19 3.94 7.92
CA ASP A 210 -4.21 5.38 7.68
C ASP A 210 -5.38 6.01 8.47
N GLY A 211 -5.10 7.10 9.20
CA GLY A 211 -6.01 7.67 10.20
C GLY A 211 -5.92 7.06 11.62
N SER A 212 -5.04 6.09 11.87
CA SER A 212 -4.75 5.63 13.25
C SER A 212 -4.18 6.76 14.12
N GLU A 213 -4.57 6.78 15.39
CA GLU A 213 -4.01 7.69 16.40
C GLU A 213 -2.47 7.57 16.47
N PRO A 214 -1.75 8.67 16.80
CA PRO A 214 -0.31 8.61 17.02
C PRO A 214 0.02 7.64 18.16
N ILE A 215 1.04 6.82 17.93
CA ILE A 215 1.64 5.95 18.93
C ILE A 215 2.85 6.70 19.49
N GLY A 216 2.77 7.15 20.75
CA GLY A 216 3.87 7.87 21.38
C GLY A 216 3.51 8.79 22.54
N ASP A 217 4.56 9.47 23.03
CA ASP A 217 4.56 10.37 24.19
C ASP A 217 3.82 9.85 25.43
N LYS A 218 4.28 8.70 25.92
CA LYS A 218 3.80 8.04 27.14
C LYS A 218 4.98 7.69 28.04
N ILE A 219 4.70 7.24 29.27
CA ILE A 219 5.69 6.98 30.32
C ILE A 219 6.86 6.10 29.83
N ALA A 220 6.57 5.02 29.11
CA ALA A 220 7.58 4.10 28.59
C ALA A 220 8.50 4.70 27.50
N SER A 221 8.14 5.80 26.84
CA SER A 221 9.03 6.45 25.85
C SER A 221 10.37 6.82 26.48
N SER A 222 10.37 7.24 27.75
CA SER A 222 11.59 7.59 28.49
C SER A 222 12.54 6.39 28.74
N SER A 223 12.03 5.16 28.80
CA SER A 223 12.80 3.95 29.12
C SER A 223 13.23 3.12 27.91
N LEU A 224 12.66 3.39 26.73
CA LEU A 224 12.99 2.70 25.49
C LEU A 224 14.43 2.95 25.04
N LYS A 225 15.15 1.85 24.84
CA LYS A 225 16.55 1.80 24.36
C LYS A 225 16.65 1.25 22.94
N SER A 226 15.65 0.49 22.48
CA SER A 226 15.64 -0.10 21.14
C SER A 226 14.23 -0.15 20.55
N ILE A 227 14.06 0.41 19.35
CA ILE A 227 12.84 0.34 18.55
C ILE A 227 13.15 -0.35 17.23
N THR A 228 12.35 -1.35 16.87
CA THR A 228 12.47 -2.08 15.59
C THR A 228 11.09 -2.22 14.93
N LEU A 229 10.87 -1.48 13.86
CA LEU A 229 9.66 -1.52 13.03
C LEU A 229 9.98 -2.24 11.72
N ARG A 230 9.15 -3.22 11.35
CA ARG A 230 9.34 -4.01 10.12
C ARG A 230 8.04 -4.24 9.36
N GLU A 231 8.02 -3.90 8.07
CA GLU A 231 6.89 -4.16 7.16
C GLU A 231 5.58 -3.58 7.74
N ILE A 232 5.63 -2.30 8.12
CA ILE A 232 4.49 -1.52 8.65
C ILE A 232 3.93 -0.65 7.52
N LEU A 233 2.60 -0.59 7.38
CA LEU A 233 1.94 0.20 6.34
C LEU A 233 2.06 1.69 6.69
N ASN A 234 1.29 2.19 7.66
CA ASN A 234 1.48 3.53 8.20
C ASN A 234 2.63 3.52 9.22
N GLY A 235 3.85 3.82 8.77
CA GLY A 235 5.03 3.88 9.65
C GLY A 235 5.08 5.15 10.52
N GLN A 236 4.56 6.27 10.00
CA GLN A 236 4.65 7.59 10.61
C GLN A 236 3.89 7.71 11.93
N CYS A 237 2.88 6.87 12.20
CA CYS A 237 2.19 6.86 13.50
C CYS A 237 3.14 6.56 14.68
N PHE A 238 4.29 5.90 14.46
CA PHE A 238 5.33 5.67 15.48
C PHE A 238 6.30 6.86 15.63
N GLY A 239 6.18 7.90 14.82
CA GLY A 239 7.04 9.09 14.87
C GLY A 239 7.10 9.74 16.26
N PRO A 240 5.96 10.03 16.92
CA PRO A 240 5.93 10.59 18.26
C PRO A 240 6.61 9.69 19.31
N LEU A 241 6.49 8.37 19.21
CA LEU A 241 7.22 7.44 20.08
C LEU A 241 8.73 7.56 19.88
N ILE A 242 9.18 7.57 18.62
CA ILE A 242 10.60 7.66 18.26
C ILE A 242 11.20 8.98 18.76
N VAL A 243 10.54 10.10 18.48
CA VAL A 243 10.96 11.45 18.91
C VAL A 243 10.95 11.60 20.45
N GLY A 244 9.94 11.05 21.13
CA GLY A 244 9.87 11.07 22.61
C GLY A 244 10.90 10.16 23.31
N SER A 245 11.53 9.22 22.59
CA SER A 245 12.43 8.22 23.18
C SER A 245 13.87 8.71 23.37
N LYS A 246 14.10 9.65 24.29
CA LYS A 246 15.39 10.34 24.52
C LYS A 246 16.61 9.44 24.82
N ASN A 247 16.38 8.19 25.23
CA ASN A 247 17.41 7.19 25.57
C ASN A 247 17.59 6.09 24.49
N LEU A 248 17.09 6.33 23.27
CA LEU A 248 17.09 5.38 22.18
C LEU A 248 18.51 5.14 21.63
N LYS A 249 19.06 3.95 21.87
CA LYS A 249 20.36 3.52 21.35
C LYS A 249 20.27 2.84 19.99
N THR A 250 19.12 2.26 19.66
CA THR A 250 18.95 1.43 18.47
C THR A 250 17.63 1.72 17.77
N LEU A 251 17.70 2.19 16.53
CA LEU A 251 16.53 2.44 15.66
C LEU A 251 16.63 1.59 14.39
N LYS A 252 15.66 0.69 14.17
CA LYS A 252 15.60 -0.15 12.97
C LYS A 252 14.26 0.03 12.26
N LEU A 253 14.29 0.60 11.07
CA LEU A 253 13.16 0.92 10.22
C LEU A 253 13.32 0.14 8.91
N ILE A 254 12.45 -0.85 8.69
CA ILE A 254 12.63 -1.82 7.60
C ILE A 254 11.30 -1.97 6.84
N ARG A 255 11.23 -1.49 5.60
CA ARG A 255 10.04 -1.56 4.72
C ARG A 255 8.81 -0.93 5.38
N CYS A 256 8.99 0.22 5.99
CA CYS A 256 7.91 1.01 6.58
C CYS A 256 7.59 2.17 5.63
N LEU A 257 6.34 2.29 5.19
CA LEU A 257 5.94 3.36 4.27
C LEU A 257 5.74 4.68 5.04
N GLY A 258 5.73 5.78 4.28
CA GLY A 258 5.72 7.15 4.78
C GLY A 258 7.08 7.83 4.61
N ASP A 259 7.06 9.16 4.64
CA ASP A 259 8.25 10.02 4.65
C ASP A 259 8.88 9.99 6.06
N TRP A 260 10.16 9.62 6.12
CA TRP A 260 10.91 9.53 7.36
C TRP A 260 11.79 10.74 7.66
N ASP A 261 12.02 11.63 6.70
CA ASP A 261 12.92 12.78 6.89
C ASP A 261 12.39 13.68 8.01
N THR A 262 11.10 14.03 7.98
CA THR A 262 10.45 14.84 9.03
C THR A 262 10.47 14.21 10.43
N VAL A 263 10.57 12.88 10.55
CA VAL A 263 10.69 12.18 11.83
C VAL A 263 12.14 12.18 12.31
N LEU A 264 13.09 12.03 11.39
CA LEU A 264 14.53 12.06 11.66
C LEU A 264 14.99 13.48 12.01
N GLU A 265 14.50 14.52 11.33
CA GLU A 265 14.75 15.92 11.69
C GLU A 265 14.25 16.24 13.10
N LYS A 266 13.07 15.73 13.50
CA LYS A 266 12.56 15.92 14.87
C LYS A 266 13.37 15.19 15.95
N LEU A 267 14.19 14.19 15.60
CA LEU A 267 15.12 13.55 16.55
C LEU A 267 16.33 14.43 16.90
N GLU A 268 16.70 15.39 16.03
CA GLU A 268 17.84 16.29 16.20
C GLU A 268 17.91 16.92 17.60
N ASN A 269 16.77 17.43 18.06
CA ASN A 269 16.68 18.21 19.29
C ASN A 269 16.59 17.34 20.57
N GLY A 270 16.64 16.01 20.46
CA GLY A 270 16.29 15.12 21.58
C GLY A 270 17.12 13.87 21.78
N ASN A 271 17.93 13.41 20.81
CA ASN A 271 18.42 12.02 20.83
C ASN A 271 19.90 11.82 20.47
N GLN A 272 20.80 12.40 21.27
CA GLN A 272 22.26 12.19 21.14
C GLN A 272 22.74 10.77 21.51
N SER A 273 21.83 9.88 21.94
CA SER A 273 22.15 8.54 22.47
C SER A 273 22.15 7.40 21.44
N LEU A 274 21.83 7.69 20.17
CA LEU A 274 21.76 6.71 19.08
C LEU A 274 23.15 6.14 18.73
N ILE A 275 23.25 4.80 18.75
CA ILE A 275 24.46 4.01 18.46
C ILE A 275 24.28 3.19 17.17
N GLU A 276 23.08 2.65 16.93
CA GLU A 276 22.76 1.86 15.73
C GLU A 276 21.50 2.39 15.03
N VAL A 277 21.65 2.75 13.75
CA VAL A 277 20.54 3.13 12.86
C VAL A 277 20.52 2.20 11.64
N HIS A 278 19.36 1.61 11.35
CA HIS A 278 19.15 0.74 10.20
C HIS A 278 17.93 1.21 9.40
N LEU A 279 18.16 1.62 8.16
CA LEU A 279 17.16 2.05 7.20
C LEU A 279 17.14 1.05 6.03
N GLU A 280 16.12 0.19 5.93
CA GLU A 280 15.93 -0.70 4.77
C GLU A 280 14.65 -0.31 4.01
N ARG A 281 14.76 0.01 2.71
CA ARG A 281 13.61 0.25 1.81
C ARG A 281 12.59 1.25 2.39
N LEU A 282 13.08 2.45 2.66
CA LEU A 282 12.29 3.59 3.16
C LEU A 282 12.34 4.74 2.14
N GLN A 283 11.37 5.64 2.25
CA GLN A 283 11.46 6.98 1.67
C GLN A 283 12.22 7.85 2.68
N VAL A 284 13.49 8.08 2.39
CA VAL A 284 14.43 8.88 3.20
C VAL A 284 15.44 9.49 2.23
N THR A 285 15.67 10.79 2.36
CA THR A 285 16.56 11.54 1.46
C THR A 285 17.86 11.93 2.18
N ASP A 286 18.64 12.82 1.57
CA ASP A 286 19.80 13.40 2.23
C ASP A 286 19.43 14.31 3.43
N LEU A 287 18.17 14.79 3.52
CA LEU A 287 17.68 15.51 4.70
C LEU A 287 17.65 14.61 5.94
N GLY A 288 17.05 13.42 5.85
CA GLY A 288 17.06 12.43 6.93
C GLY A 288 18.45 11.93 7.29
N LEU A 289 19.37 11.79 6.31
CA LEU A 289 20.78 11.48 6.59
C LEU A 289 21.51 12.64 7.29
N SER A 290 21.25 13.88 6.89
CA SER A 290 21.77 15.08 7.56
C SER A 290 21.28 15.17 9.01
N ALA A 291 20.02 14.86 9.28
CA ALA A 291 19.49 14.77 10.63
C ALA A 291 20.16 13.65 11.45
N ILE A 292 20.34 12.45 10.87
CA ILE A 292 21.08 11.34 11.51
C ILE A 292 22.53 11.72 11.79
N SER A 293 23.18 12.52 10.94
CA SER A 293 24.59 12.91 11.13
C SER A 293 24.85 13.64 12.46
N LYS A 294 23.83 14.31 13.01
CA LYS A 294 23.91 15.03 14.29
C LYS A 294 23.98 14.07 15.49
N CYS A 295 23.76 12.77 15.29
CA CYS A 295 24.00 11.72 16.28
C CYS A 295 25.50 11.37 16.33
N SER A 296 26.28 12.13 17.11
CA SER A 296 27.75 11.98 17.21
C SER A 296 28.23 10.61 17.74
N ASN A 297 27.40 9.90 18.52
CA ASN A 297 27.69 8.59 19.09
C ASN A 297 27.39 7.40 18.15
N LEU A 298 27.04 7.65 16.88
CA LEU A 298 26.64 6.61 15.93
C LEU A 298 27.82 5.69 15.57
N GLU A 299 27.75 4.41 16.00
CA GLU A 299 28.74 3.38 15.67
C GLU A 299 28.35 2.53 14.46
N VAL A 300 27.05 2.36 14.20
CA VAL A 300 26.52 1.44 13.18
C VAL A 300 25.45 2.12 12.34
N LEU A 301 25.70 2.24 11.03
CA LEU A 301 24.76 2.79 10.07
C LEU A 301 24.52 1.83 8.90
N HIS A 302 23.26 1.43 8.69
CA HIS A 302 22.85 0.68 7.51
C HIS A 302 21.88 1.52 6.66
N ILE A 303 22.26 1.79 5.40
CA ILE A 303 21.47 2.48 4.37
C ILE A 303 21.21 1.46 3.25
N VAL A 304 20.11 0.71 3.35
CA VAL A 304 19.85 -0.46 2.49
C VAL A 304 18.67 -0.19 1.56
N LYS A 305 18.94 0.05 0.27
CA LYS A 305 17.90 0.29 -0.75
C LYS A 305 17.03 1.51 -0.44
N ALA A 306 17.67 2.58 0.03
CA ALA A 306 17.11 3.93 0.07
C ALA A 306 17.53 4.63 -1.24
N PRO A 307 16.64 4.75 -2.25
CA PRO A 307 17.04 5.18 -3.60
C PRO A 307 17.34 6.68 -3.71
N GLU A 308 16.95 7.48 -2.72
CA GLU A 308 17.02 8.94 -2.76
C GLU A 308 18.25 9.52 -2.08
N CYS A 309 18.88 8.79 -1.14
CA CYS A 309 20.17 9.11 -0.56
C CYS A 309 21.29 9.23 -1.60
N SER A 310 22.20 10.17 -1.42
CA SER A 310 23.32 10.45 -2.33
C SER A 310 24.66 10.63 -1.59
N ASN A 311 25.71 11.02 -2.33
CA ASN A 311 26.97 11.47 -1.76
C ASN A 311 26.76 12.57 -0.70
N PHE A 312 25.81 13.50 -0.90
CA PHE A 312 25.62 14.65 -0.01
C PHE A 312 25.27 14.23 1.42
N GLY A 313 24.23 13.41 1.60
CA GLY A 313 23.85 12.91 2.93
C GLY A 313 24.93 12.03 3.57
N LEU A 314 25.69 11.27 2.76
CA LEU A 314 26.81 10.46 3.27
C LEU A 314 28.02 11.31 3.71
N ILE A 315 28.27 12.44 3.03
CA ILE A 315 29.29 13.43 3.43
C ILE A 315 28.90 14.05 4.77
N CYS A 316 27.66 14.51 4.95
CA CYS A 316 27.19 15.05 6.24
C CYS A 316 27.41 14.05 7.40
N VAL A 317 27.10 12.76 7.16
CA VAL A 317 27.37 11.68 8.13
C VAL A 317 28.88 11.52 8.41
N ALA A 318 29.74 11.53 7.38
CA ALA A 318 31.19 11.44 7.56
C ALA A 318 31.74 12.63 8.39
N GLU A 319 31.24 13.84 8.14
CA GLU A 319 31.67 15.07 8.81
C GLU A 319 31.36 15.07 10.31
N ASN A 320 30.32 14.37 10.77
CA ASN A 320 29.85 14.44 12.17
C ASN A 320 29.96 13.12 12.95
N CYS A 321 29.74 11.96 12.32
CA CYS A 321 29.74 10.64 13.00
C CYS A 321 31.15 10.00 13.07
N LYS A 322 32.08 10.62 13.81
CA LYS A 322 33.48 10.14 13.93
C LYS A 322 33.64 8.78 14.64
N MET A 323 32.62 8.34 15.38
CA MET A 323 32.59 7.05 16.09
C MET A 323 32.15 5.87 15.22
N LEU A 324 31.90 6.09 13.92
CA LEU A 324 31.39 5.06 13.01
C LEU A 324 32.37 3.88 12.85
N ARG A 325 31.89 2.68 13.21
CA ARG A 325 32.64 1.40 13.16
C ARG A 325 32.08 0.43 12.13
N LYS A 326 30.79 0.54 11.80
CA LYS A 326 30.12 -0.31 10.81
C LYS A 326 29.27 0.50 9.85
N LEU A 327 29.52 0.33 8.56
CA LEU A 327 28.77 0.97 7.49
C LEU A 327 28.32 -0.07 6.46
N HIS A 328 27.01 -0.13 6.22
CA HIS A 328 26.40 -0.99 5.20
C HIS A 328 25.57 -0.14 4.25
N ILE A 329 25.95 -0.10 2.98
CA ILE A 329 25.26 0.64 1.92
C ILE A 329 24.80 -0.34 0.83
N ASP A 330 23.50 -0.38 0.55
CA ASP A 330 22.94 -0.98 -0.67
C ASP A 330 22.38 0.12 -1.57
N GLY A 331 23.17 0.51 -2.58
CA GLY A 331 22.89 1.62 -3.50
C GLY A 331 21.85 1.31 -4.58
N TRP A 332 21.20 0.15 -4.56
CA TRP A 332 19.98 -0.18 -5.31
C TRP A 332 19.94 0.32 -6.78
N ARG A 333 21.00 0.08 -7.56
CA ARG A 333 21.10 0.48 -8.99
C ARG A 333 20.91 1.98 -9.27
N THR A 334 20.82 2.86 -8.26
CA THR A 334 20.65 4.31 -8.49
C THR A 334 21.98 5.02 -8.72
N ASN A 335 23.09 4.42 -8.26
CA ASN A 335 24.46 4.95 -8.35
C ASN A 335 24.62 6.37 -7.76
N ARG A 336 23.71 6.81 -6.88
CA ARG A 336 23.75 8.15 -6.26
C ARG A 336 24.79 8.28 -5.16
N ILE A 337 25.13 7.17 -4.51
CA ILE A 337 26.28 7.04 -3.63
C ILE A 337 27.42 6.45 -4.47
N GLY A 338 28.56 7.12 -4.49
CA GLY A 338 29.75 6.77 -5.26
C GLY A 338 31.03 7.23 -4.57
N ASP A 339 32.08 7.51 -5.36
CA ASP A 339 33.43 7.72 -4.82
C ASP A 339 33.55 8.89 -3.85
N GLU A 340 32.89 10.03 -4.11
CA GLU A 340 33.03 11.23 -3.27
C GLU A 340 32.58 10.98 -1.82
N GLY A 341 31.40 10.38 -1.63
CA GLY A 341 30.89 10.02 -0.31
C GLY A 341 31.73 8.94 0.38
N LEU A 342 32.25 7.96 -0.38
CA LEU A 342 33.15 6.93 0.15
C LEU A 342 34.53 7.48 0.53
N ILE A 343 35.05 8.47 -0.21
CA ILE A 343 36.31 9.17 0.11
C ILE A 343 36.14 10.04 1.36
N ALA A 344 34.99 10.71 1.53
CA ALA A 344 34.68 11.45 2.75
C ALA A 344 34.67 10.51 3.98
N ILE A 345 33.91 9.41 3.90
CA ILE A 345 33.90 8.37 4.93
C ILE A 345 35.32 7.84 5.22
N ALA A 346 36.13 7.59 4.19
CA ALA A 346 37.50 7.10 4.37
C ALA A 346 38.41 8.10 5.08
N LYS A 347 38.27 9.41 4.82
CA LYS A 347 39.06 10.46 5.48
C LYS A 347 38.63 10.69 6.93
N GLU A 348 37.31 10.75 7.15
CA GLU A 348 36.73 11.26 8.39
C GLU A 348 36.40 10.18 9.43
N CYS A 349 36.25 8.91 9.01
CA CYS A 349 35.89 7.79 9.88
C CYS A 349 37.00 6.71 9.95
N PRO A 350 38.15 6.99 10.60
CA PRO A 350 39.29 6.06 10.65
C PRO A 350 39.05 4.79 11.49
N ASN A 351 37.97 4.74 12.28
CA ASN A 351 37.63 3.64 13.18
C ASN A 351 36.74 2.54 12.57
N ILE A 352 36.48 2.59 11.25
CA ILE A 352 35.68 1.59 10.56
C ILE A 352 36.33 0.20 10.64
N LEU A 353 35.55 -0.76 11.16
CA LEU A 353 35.90 -2.18 11.30
C LEU A 353 35.18 -3.05 10.26
N GLU A 354 33.99 -2.65 9.83
CA GLU A 354 33.15 -3.41 8.90
C GLU A 354 32.51 -2.49 7.85
N LEU A 355 32.83 -2.72 6.58
CA LEU A 355 32.29 -2.00 5.43
C LEU A 355 31.63 -2.98 4.45
N VAL A 356 30.35 -2.76 4.17
CA VAL A 356 29.54 -3.59 3.26
C VAL A 356 28.97 -2.69 2.16
N LEU A 357 29.41 -2.88 0.93
CA LEU A 357 28.95 -2.15 -0.26
C LEU A 357 28.24 -3.11 -1.20
N ILE A 358 26.96 -2.83 -1.48
CA ILE A 358 26.09 -3.61 -2.36
C ILE A 358 25.53 -2.69 -3.45
N GLY A 359 25.67 -3.05 -4.72
CA GLY A 359 25.10 -2.28 -5.84
C GLY A 359 25.62 -0.83 -5.96
N VAL A 360 26.72 -0.52 -5.29
CA VAL A 360 27.52 0.72 -5.42
C VAL A 360 28.69 0.43 -6.35
N ASN A 361 29.14 1.42 -7.12
CA ASN A 361 30.26 1.28 -8.05
C ASN A 361 31.47 2.12 -7.60
N PRO A 362 32.23 1.69 -6.58
CA PRO A 362 33.46 2.37 -6.18
C PRO A 362 34.56 2.13 -7.22
N THR A 363 35.40 3.13 -7.47
CA THR A 363 36.62 3.01 -8.29
C THR A 363 37.86 2.82 -7.43
N SER A 364 39.00 2.60 -8.09
CA SER A 364 40.32 2.56 -7.44
C SER A 364 40.64 3.82 -6.63
N LEU A 365 40.02 4.98 -6.90
CA LEU A 365 40.20 6.20 -6.11
C LEU A 365 39.64 6.05 -4.69
N SER A 366 38.37 5.66 -4.54
CA SER A 366 37.75 5.51 -3.22
C SER A 366 38.27 4.28 -2.48
N LEU A 367 38.50 3.17 -3.18
CA LEU A 367 39.10 1.97 -2.58
C LEU A 367 40.54 2.22 -2.09
N THR A 368 41.34 3.02 -2.81
CA THR A 368 42.67 3.44 -2.33
C THR A 368 42.56 4.35 -1.10
N ALA A 369 41.59 5.26 -1.05
CA ALA A 369 41.36 6.09 0.13
C ALA A 369 40.96 5.25 1.35
N ILE A 370 39.99 4.35 1.20
CA ILE A 370 39.55 3.41 2.25
C ILE A 370 40.75 2.57 2.73
N ALA A 371 41.50 1.95 1.82
CA ALA A 371 42.61 1.08 2.17
C ALA A 371 43.81 1.84 2.77
N SER A 372 43.96 3.13 2.51
CA SER A 372 45.04 3.96 3.09
C SER A 372 44.68 4.53 4.46
N ASN A 373 43.40 4.87 4.70
CA ASN A 373 42.98 5.57 5.92
C ASN A 373 42.29 4.66 6.94
N CYS A 374 41.46 3.70 6.51
CA CYS A 374 40.72 2.80 7.40
C CYS A 374 41.56 1.60 7.86
N GLN A 375 42.70 1.86 8.51
CA GLN A 375 43.68 0.83 8.89
C GLN A 375 43.17 -0.23 9.88
N LYS A 376 42.00 -0.02 10.50
CA LYS A 376 41.33 -0.97 11.41
C LYS A 376 40.29 -1.87 10.72
N LEU A 377 40.13 -1.77 9.39
CA LEU A 377 39.11 -2.49 8.63
C LEU A 377 39.32 -4.02 8.67
N GLU A 378 38.54 -4.71 9.51
CA GLU A 378 38.60 -6.18 9.64
C GLU A 378 37.72 -6.92 8.64
N ARG A 379 36.63 -6.28 8.16
CA ARG A 379 35.60 -6.93 7.35
C ARG A 379 35.21 -6.06 6.17
N LEU A 380 35.36 -6.58 4.96
CA LEU A 380 34.98 -5.91 3.73
C LEU A 380 34.08 -6.81 2.89
N ALA A 381 32.95 -6.29 2.43
CA ALA A 381 32.07 -6.99 1.49
C ALA A 381 31.74 -6.09 0.30
N LEU A 382 31.93 -6.62 -0.91
CA LEU A 382 31.79 -5.94 -2.18
C LEU A 382 30.88 -6.78 -3.09
N CYS A 383 29.66 -6.32 -3.34
CA CYS A 383 28.60 -7.14 -3.96
C CYS A 383 27.87 -6.41 -5.10
N GLY A 384 27.89 -6.96 -6.31
CA GLY A 384 27.13 -6.45 -7.45
C GLY A 384 27.65 -5.12 -7.99
N SER A 385 28.93 -4.85 -7.80
CA SER A 385 29.63 -3.66 -8.31
C SER A 385 30.22 -3.97 -9.68
N GLY A 386 29.82 -3.20 -10.69
CA GLY A 386 30.32 -3.34 -12.06
C GLY A 386 31.70 -2.70 -12.30
N SER A 387 32.18 -1.88 -11.36
CA SER A 387 33.47 -1.18 -11.44
C SER A 387 34.65 -1.92 -10.81
N ILE A 388 34.41 -2.99 -10.03
CA ILE A 388 35.46 -3.64 -9.23
C ILE A 388 36.12 -4.75 -10.05
N GLY A 389 37.15 -4.37 -10.82
CA GLY A 389 38.04 -5.29 -11.51
C GLY A 389 39.33 -5.58 -10.73
N ASP A 390 40.31 -6.18 -11.39
CA ASP A 390 41.56 -6.60 -10.76
C ASP A 390 42.44 -5.43 -10.28
N ALA A 391 42.36 -4.26 -10.93
CA ALA A 391 43.10 -3.07 -10.54
C ALA A 391 42.57 -2.49 -9.21
N GLU A 392 41.25 -2.30 -9.11
CA GLU A 392 40.53 -1.94 -7.89
C GLU A 392 40.83 -2.92 -6.75
N PHE A 393 40.92 -4.21 -7.08
CA PHE A 393 41.16 -5.26 -6.12
C PHE A 393 42.62 -5.29 -5.62
N ALA A 394 43.59 -5.03 -6.50
CA ALA A 394 44.99 -4.88 -6.14
C ALA A 394 45.22 -3.74 -5.13
N CYS A 395 44.46 -2.62 -5.24
CA CYS A 395 44.50 -1.53 -4.25
C CYS A 395 44.14 -2.01 -2.83
N ILE A 396 43.16 -2.91 -2.70
CA ILE A 396 42.74 -3.51 -1.43
C ILE A 396 43.82 -4.48 -0.93
N ALA A 397 44.25 -5.41 -1.78
CA ALA A 397 45.24 -6.44 -1.44
C ALA A 397 46.56 -5.85 -0.92
N ALA A 398 47.05 -4.77 -1.55
CA ALA A 398 48.31 -4.14 -1.22
C ALA A 398 48.33 -3.35 0.10
N LYS A 399 47.17 -2.89 0.60
CA LYS A 399 47.10 -1.90 1.69
C LYS A 399 46.27 -2.32 2.91
N CYS A 400 45.29 -3.22 2.77
CA CYS A 400 44.40 -3.61 3.87
C CYS A 400 45.02 -4.66 4.81
N VAL A 401 45.98 -4.25 5.65
CA VAL A 401 46.75 -5.18 6.52
C VAL A 401 45.93 -5.86 7.62
N ALA A 402 44.91 -5.19 8.16
CA ALA A 402 44.07 -5.70 9.25
C ALA A 402 42.88 -6.57 8.79
N LEU A 403 42.70 -6.75 7.48
CA LEU A 403 41.51 -7.39 6.92
C LEU A 403 41.47 -8.89 7.25
N LYS A 404 40.47 -9.32 8.02
CA LYS A 404 40.26 -10.71 8.47
C LYS A 404 39.24 -11.46 7.62
N LYS A 405 38.19 -10.78 7.14
CA LYS A 405 37.10 -11.40 6.36
C LYS A 405 36.77 -10.57 5.11
N LEU A 406 36.82 -11.21 3.95
CA LEU A 406 36.53 -10.59 2.64
C LEU A 406 35.40 -11.34 1.94
N CYS A 407 34.39 -10.63 1.43
CA CYS A 407 33.32 -11.21 0.62
C CYS A 407 33.17 -10.46 -0.70
N ILE A 408 33.26 -11.18 -1.82
CA ILE A 408 33.12 -10.63 -3.16
C ILE A 408 31.99 -11.38 -3.87
N LYS A 409 31.04 -10.67 -4.45
CA LYS A 409 29.90 -11.31 -5.11
C LYS A 409 29.51 -10.59 -6.39
N GLY A 410 29.59 -11.26 -7.53
CA GLY A 410 29.15 -10.70 -8.81
C GLY A 410 29.89 -9.44 -9.22
N CYS A 411 31.20 -9.39 -8.97
CA CYS A 411 32.10 -8.34 -9.45
C CYS A 411 32.94 -8.89 -10.62
N PRO A 412 33.39 -8.06 -11.57
CA PRO A 412 34.19 -8.48 -12.73
C PRO A 412 35.68 -8.69 -12.40
N ILE A 413 35.98 -9.47 -11.35
CA ILE A 413 37.34 -9.90 -11.02
C ILE A 413 37.73 -11.17 -11.81
N SER A 414 39.03 -11.34 -12.04
CA SER A 414 39.63 -12.53 -12.64
C SER A 414 40.55 -13.29 -11.67
N ASP A 415 41.09 -14.42 -12.12
CA ASP A 415 42.14 -15.18 -11.39
C ASP A 415 43.33 -14.29 -11.00
N VAL A 416 43.75 -13.38 -11.88
CA VAL A 416 44.85 -12.43 -11.63
C VAL A 416 44.56 -11.56 -10.41
N GLY A 417 43.30 -11.16 -10.21
CA GLY A 417 42.89 -10.43 -9.00
C GLY A 417 43.06 -11.27 -7.73
N LEU A 418 42.63 -12.54 -7.74
CA LEU A 418 42.77 -13.41 -6.55
C LEU A 418 44.22 -13.81 -6.28
N GLU A 419 45.07 -13.95 -7.29
CA GLU A 419 46.51 -14.18 -7.10
C GLU A 419 47.18 -13.10 -6.25
N MET A 420 46.72 -11.84 -6.34
CA MET A 420 47.23 -10.74 -5.51
C MET A 420 47.00 -10.96 -4.00
N LEU A 421 46.02 -11.78 -3.60
CA LEU A 421 45.80 -12.14 -2.18
C LEU A 421 46.77 -13.19 -1.64
N ALA A 422 47.53 -13.88 -2.49
CA ALA A 422 48.62 -14.72 -2.00
C ALA A 422 49.72 -13.87 -1.34
N TRP A 423 49.87 -12.62 -1.80
CA TRP A 423 50.92 -11.69 -1.38
C TRP A 423 50.38 -10.51 -0.54
N GLY A 424 49.10 -10.18 -0.67
CA GLY A 424 48.40 -9.11 0.06
C GLY A 424 47.60 -9.58 1.28
N CYS A 425 47.10 -8.63 2.08
CA CYS A 425 46.26 -8.87 3.26
C CYS A 425 46.78 -9.99 4.21
N PRO A 426 47.86 -9.78 4.97
CA PRO A 426 48.47 -10.82 5.83
C PRO A 426 47.51 -11.41 6.89
N SER A 427 46.58 -10.61 7.42
CA SER A 427 45.63 -11.03 8.46
C SER A 427 44.39 -11.79 7.95
N LEU A 428 44.29 -12.06 6.64
CA LEU A 428 43.08 -12.62 6.03
C LEU A 428 42.88 -14.09 6.44
N ALA A 429 41.79 -14.34 7.16
CA ALA A 429 41.43 -15.67 7.68
C ALA A 429 40.26 -16.31 6.90
N LYS A 430 39.41 -15.52 6.25
CA LYS A 430 38.27 -16.04 5.46
C LYS A 430 37.98 -15.18 4.25
N ILE A 431 37.91 -15.83 3.09
CA ILE A 431 37.39 -15.23 1.86
C ILE A 431 36.15 -15.99 1.36
N LYS A 432 35.17 -15.24 0.84
CA LYS A 432 33.95 -15.77 0.22
C LYS A 432 33.78 -15.13 -1.14
N VAL A 433 33.98 -15.88 -2.22
CA VAL A 433 33.79 -15.38 -3.59
C VAL A 433 32.63 -16.15 -4.23
N LYS A 434 31.64 -15.41 -4.75
CA LYS A 434 30.43 -16.00 -5.36
C LYS A 434 30.06 -15.33 -6.68
N LYS A 435 29.65 -16.10 -7.69
CA LYS A 435 29.14 -15.57 -8.98
C LYS A 435 30.09 -14.59 -9.70
N CYS A 436 31.39 -14.70 -9.49
CA CYS A 436 32.40 -13.89 -10.21
C CYS A 436 32.87 -14.70 -11.41
N ARG A 437 32.47 -14.33 -12.64
CA ARG A 437 32.62 -15.19 -13.83
C ARG A 437 34.06 -15.35 -14.32
N GLY A 438 34.95 -14.42 -14.00
CA GLY A 438 36.35 -14.44 -14.44
C GLY A 438 37.27 -15.27 -13.55
N VAL A 439 36.75 -15.88 -12.48
CA VAL A 439 37.53 -16.67 -11.53
C VAL A 439 37.26 -18.16 -11.72
N SER A 440 38.32 -18.95 -11.81
CA SER A 440 38.34 -20.40 -11.94
C SER A 440 38.30 -21.11 -10.57
N GLY A 441 38.02 -22.41 -10.57
CA GLY A 441 38.20 -23.24 -9.37
C GLY A 441 39.68 -23.47 -9.02
N GLU A 442 40.55 -23.45 -10.03
CA GLU A 442 41.99 -23.77 -9.89
C GLU A 442 42.71 -22.72 -9.04
N VAL A 443 42.47 -21.42 -9.27
CA VAL A 443 43.07 -20.36 -8.42
C VAL A 443 42.58 -20.43 -6.97
N ALA A 444 41.37 -20.94 -6.74
CA ALA A 444 40.81 -21.08 -5.39
C ALA A 444 41.47 -22.23 -4.61
N GLU A 445 41.83 -23.34 -5.27
CA GLU A 445 42.68 -24.39 -4.68
C GLU A 445 44.10 -23.87 -4.44
N TRP A 446 44.73 -23.27 -5.46
CA TRP A 446 46.08 -22.71 -5.37
C TRP A 446 46.23 -21.70 -4.22
N LEU A 447 45.22 -20.85 -4.00
CA LEU A 447 45.22 -19.90 -2.89
C LEU A 447 45.11 -20.59 -1.51
N ARG A 448 44.44 -21.76 -1.40
CA ARG A 448 44.43 -22.57 -0.17
C ARG A 448 45.78 -23.23 0.07
N GLU A 449 46.40 -23.81 -0.97
CA GLU A 449 47.75 -24.40 -0.86
C GLU A 449 48.77 -23.36 -0.40
N ARG A 450 48.74 -22.17 -1.01
CA ARG A 450 49.70 -21.09 -0.73
C ARG A 450 49.44 -20.37 0.60
N ARG A 451 48.21 -20.43 1.12
CA ARG A 451 47.82 -19.86 2.43
C ARG A 451 46.96 -20.85 3.21
N GLY A 452 47.58 -21.92 3.74
CA GLY A 452 46.89 -23.02 4.44
C GLY A 452 46.01 -22.63 5.64
N SER A 453 46.14 -21.42 6.19
CA SER A 453 45.26 -20.88 7.24
C SER A 453 44.02 -20.12 6.71
N LEU A 454 43.92 -19.89 5.40
CA LEU A 454 42.85 -19.10 4.77
C LEU A 454 41.66 -19.98 4.35
N ILE A 455 40.50 -19.73 4.96
CA ILE A 455 39.25 -20.41 4.59
C ILE A 455 38.70 -19.78 3.30
N VAL A 456 38.91 -20.43 2.16
CA VAL A 456 38.38 -20.03 0.84
C VAL A 456 37.03 -20.72 0.56
N ASN A 457 35.93 -19.97 0.68
CA ASN A 457 34.60 -20.39 0.24
C ASN A 457 34.34 -19.89 -1.20
N TRP A 458 34.36 -20.83 -2.14
CA TRP A 458 34.11 -20.59 -3.56
C TRP A 458 32.72 -21.14 -3.95
N ASP A 459 32.05 -20.48 -4.90
CA ASP A 459 30.74 -20.86 -5.43
C ASP A 459 30.77 -20.63 -6.94
N ALA A 460 31.17 -21.67 -7.68
CA ALA A 460 31.18 -21.68 -9.13
C ALA A 460 29.77 -21.37 -9.63
N GLY A 461 29.64 -20.33 -10.46
CA GLY A 461 28.35 -19.95 -11.02
C GLY A 461 27.89 -21.00 -12.03
N ASP A 462 26.88 -21.78 -11.66
CA ASP A 462 26.24 -22.77 -12.52
C ASP A 462 25.86 -22.14 -13.88
N ILE A 463 26.30 -22.76 -14.99
CA ILE A 463 26.08 -22.24 -16.35
C ILE A 463 24.71 -22.73 -16.84
N GLY A 464 23.67 -22.08 -16.34
CA GLY A 464 22.33 -22.14 -16.94
C GLY A 464 22.27 -21.39 -18.26
N SER A 465 21.50 -21.90 -19.21
CA SER A 465 21.33 -21.36 -20.57
C SER A 465 20.91 -19.88 -20.58
N MET A 466 21.36 -19.16 -21.62
CA MET A 466 20.85 -17.83 -21.94
C MET A 466 19.52 -17.95 -22.69
N ASP A 467 18.42 -18.03 -21.95
CA ASP A 467 17.08 -17.83 -22.50
C ASP A 467 16.56 -16.43 -22.19
N ALA A 468 16.16 -15.69 -23.23
CA ALA A 468 15.70 -14.32 -23.14
C ALA A 468 14.17 -14.23 -23.12
N SER A 469 13.54 -14.43 -21.95
CA SER A 469 12.18 -13.92 -21.64
C SER A 469 11.82 -14.11 -20.16
N GLY A 470 10.83 -13.36 -19.66
CA GLY A 470 10.20 -13.62 -18.35
C GLY A 470 10.63 -12.72 -17.17
N TYR A 471 10.16 -11.47 -17.16
CA TYR A 471 10.15 -10.66 -15.93
C TYR A 471 8.96 -11.08 -15.05
N ALA A 472 9.21 -11.76 -13.93
CA ALA A 472 8.21 -12.01 -12.89
C ALA A 472 8.83 -11.82 -11.49
N GLY A 473 8.09 -11.15 -10.59
CA GLY A 473 8.60 -10.72 -9.29
C GLY A 473 8.76 -11.85 -8.27
N GLY A 474 9.96 -12.43 -8.17
CA GLY A 474 10.37 -13.34 -7.08
C GLY A 474 11.26 -12.64 -6.05
N ALA A 475 10.76 -12.43 -4.82
CA ALA A 475 11.52 -11.78 -3.75
C ALA A 475 12.56 -12.72 -3.10
N VAL A 476 13.70 -12.92 -3.76
CA VAL A 476 14.85 -13.61 -3.16
C VAL A 476 15.48 -12.74 -2.07
N GLN A 477 15.42 -13.20 -0.81
CA GLN A 477 16.25 -12.64 0.25
C GLN A 477 17.72 -12.96 -0.03
N SER A 478 18.52 -11.94 -0.26
CA SER A 478 19.97 -12.06 -0.38
C SER A 478 20.59 -12.04 1.02
N ASP A 479 20.44 -13.13 1.76
CA ASP A 479 21.02 -13.26 3.10
C ASP A 479 22.55 -13.38 2.98
N VAL A 480 23.23 -12.23 3.10
CA VAL A 480 24.69 -12.13 3.31
C VAL A 480 24.95 -12.13 4.81
N GLU A 481 24.50 -13.19 5.49
CA GLU A 481 24.70 -13.33 6.93
C GLU A 481 26.08 -13.96 7.19
N PHE A 482 26.90 -13.27 7.97
CA PHE A 482 28.09 -13.85 8.60
C PHE A 482 27.68 -14.33 10.01
N PRO A 483 27.99 -15.57 10.40
CA PRO A 483 27.72 -16.03 11.76
C PRO A 483 28.36 -15.11 12.80
N VAL A 484 27.59 -14.80 13.85
CA VAL A 484 28.07 -14.09 15.05
C VAL A 484 28.82 -15.09 15.92
N ASP A 485 30.05 -14.74 16.30
CA ASP A 485 30.85 -15.56 17.23
C ASP A 485 30.23 -15.53 18.63
N HIS A 486 29.87 -16.69 19.15
CA HIS A 486 29.68 -16.95 20.57
C HIS A 486 30.53 -18.20 20.88
N GLY A 487 31.57 -18.03 21.69
CA GLY A 487 32.52 -19.10 21.96
C GLY A 487 31.90 -20.19 22.84
N ALA A 488 32.02 -21.45 22.38
CA ALA A 488 32.00 -22.63 23.23
C ALA A 488 32.64 -23.83 22.49
N VAL A 489 33.67 -24.39 23.14
CA VAL A 489 34.05 -25.81 23.26
C VAL A 489 33.68 -26.76 22.12
N ALA A 490 34.71 -27.40 21.54
CA ALA A 490 34.57 -28.49 20.59
C ALA A 490 34.18 -29.83 21.25
N ILE A 491 33.36 -30.62 20.56
CA ILE A 491 33.30 -32.09 20.68
C ILE A 491 33.25 -32.65 19.24
N ALA A 492 33.98 -33.73 18.98
CA ALA A 492 34.24 -34.26 17.64
C ALA A 492 33.55 -35.61 17.37
N SER A 493 33.80 -36.16 16.17
CA SER A 493 33.42 -37.51 15.68
C SER A 493 31.94 -37.69 15.25
N ALA A 494 31.57 -38.53 14.27
CA ALA A 494 32.36 -39.37 13.36
C ALA A 494 31.71 -39.51 11.96
N SER A 495 32.45 -40.09 11.01
CA SER A 495 32.15 -40.26 9.57
C SER A 495 31.60 -41.64 9.17
N SER A 496 30.82 -41.72 8.08
CA SER A 496 30.65 -42.85 7.13
C SER A 496 29.45 -42.54 6.19
N ASN A 497 29.35 -42.90 4.90
CA ASN A 497 30.25 -43.60 3.96
C ASN A 497 30.14 -42.98 2.54
N ALA A 498 31.14 -43.26 1.68
CA ALA A 498 31.14 -42.98 0.23
C ALA A 498 30.87 -44.31 -0.56
N PRO A 499 31.25 -44.52 -1.86
CA PRO A 499 31.61 -43.63 -2.99
C PRO A 499 30.95 -44.07 -4.35
N ALA A 500 31.38 -43.46 -5.48
CA ALA A 500 31.57 -44.03 -6.85
C ALA A 500 31.24 -42.98 -7.97
N SER A 501 32.22 -42.41 -8.68
CA SER A 501 32.75 -42.81 -10.03
C SER A 501 31.73 -42.64 -11.18
N SER A 502 32.00 -42.10 -12.38
CA SER A 502 33.20 -41.58 -13.08
C SER A 502 32.72 -40.60 -14.21
N ASN A 503 33.45 -40.07 -15.20
CA ASN A 503 34.83 -40.24 -15.70
C ASN A 503 35.29 -38.99 -16.52
N THR A 504 36.54 -38.94 -16.98
CA THR A 504 37.10 -37.98 -17.97
C THR A 504 37.29 -38.65 -19.36
N PRO A 505 37.35 -37.93 -20.51
CA PRO A 505 38.54 -37.16 -20.96
C PRO A 505 38.22 -35.80 -21.68
N MET A 506 39.04 -34.74 -21.71
CA MET A 506 40.47 -34.52 -22.10
C MET A 506 40.81 -34.60 -23.61
N ALA A 507 41.11 -33.46 -24.26
CA ALA A 507 42.08 -33.24 -25.37
C ALA A 507 41.89 -31.83 -26.02
N LEU A 508 42.84 -30.89 -25.86
CA LEU A 508 43.84 -30.45 -26.88
C LEU A 508 43.26 -29.72 -28.12
N PHE A 509 43.57 -28.44 -28.37
CA PHE A 509 44.89 -28.01 -28.86
C PHE A 509 45.24 -26.52 -28.61
N ARG A 510 46.54 -26.21 -28.67
CA ARG A 510 47.13 -24.85 -28.58
C ARG A 510 47.03 -24.08 -29.90
N THR A 511 47.07 -22.73 -29.85
CA THR A 511 48.19 -21.94 -30.44
C THR A 511 48.27 -20.49 -29.91
N LYS A 512 49.44 -19.87 -30.03
CA LYS A 512 49.85 -18.56 -29.49
C LYS A 512 49.87 -17.44 -30.56
N PHE A 513 50.24 -16.24 -30.09
CA PHE A 513 50.69 -15.00 -30.79
C PHE A 513 49.59 -13.95 -31.04
N GLY A 514 49.81 -12.64 -30.79
CA GLY A 514 50.95 -11.96 -30.13
C GLY A 514 51.30 -10.59 -30.72
N ARG A 515 51.81 -9.67 -29.87
CA ARG A 515 52.25 -8.27 -30.16
C ARG A 515 51.07 -7.28 -30.28
N SER A 516 50.97 -6.18 -29.51
CA SER A 516 51.92 -5.14 -29.05
C SER A 516 52.14 -4.01 -30.07
N PHE A 517 51.75 -2.78 -29.69
CA PHE A 517 52.39 -1.53 -30.10
C PHE A 517 52.27 -0.47 -28.98
N VAL A 518 53.13 0.56 -29.06
CA VAL A 518 53.66 1.38 -27.95
C VAL A 518 53.19 2.86 -28.10
N PRO A 519 53.14 3.69 -27.03
CA PRO A 519 52.35 4.92 -27.03
C PRO A 519 53.13 6.19 -27.40
N CYS A 520 52.39 7.28 -27.69
CA CYS A 520 52.94 8.63 -27.89
C CYS A 520 52.30 9.67 -26.97
N THR A 521 53.12 10.65 -26.57
CA THR A 521 52.87 11.68 -25.55
C THR A 521 52.54 13.05 -26.16
N PHE A 522 51.88 13.96 -25.41
CA PHE A 522 52.44 15.26 -24.96
C PHE A 522 51.43 16.14 -24.18
N ARG A 523 51.94 16.71 -23.06
CA ARG A 523 51.77 18.03 -22.38
C ARG A 523 50.67 19.05 -22.84
N ARG A 524 50.27 20.09 -22.08
CA ARG A 524 50.28 20.54 -20.64
C ARG A 524 49.70 22.00 -20.64
N TRP A 525 49.38 22.57 -19.46
CA TRP A 525 49.00 23.99 -19.13
C TRP A 525 47.48 24.19 -18.92
N SER A 526 46.96 25.07 -18.04
CA SER A 526 47.41 25.56 -16.71
C SER A 526 46.25 26.35 -16.04
N LEU A 527 46.13 26.29 -14.71
CA LEU A 527 45.24 27.13 -13.85
C LEU A 527 45.70 28.62 -13.85
N PRO A 528 44.87 29.65 -13.50
CA PRO A 528 44.13 29.72 -12.22
C PRO A 528 42.78 30.51 -12.09
N ALA A 529 42.04 30.13 -11.04
CA ALA A 529 41.25 30.91 -10.05
C ALA A 529 40.42 32.21 -10.34
N LEU A 530 39.17 32.16 -9.84
CA LEU A 530 38.40 33.16 -9.05
C LEU A 530 37.79 34.48 -9.63
N ALA A 531 36.45 34.55 -9.45
CA ALA A 531 35.64 35.68 -8.93
C ALA A 531 34.83 36.63 -9.86
N HIS A 532 33.65 37.02 -9.30
CA HIS A 532 32.73 38.15 -9.59
C HIS A 532 31.67 38.10 -10.72
N VAL A 533 30.43 37.80 -10.29
CA VAL A 533 29.21 38.67 -10.32
C VAL A 533 29.06 39.71 -11.45
N GLY A 534 27.94 39.61 -12.17
CA GLY A 534 27.07 40.78 -12.46
C GLY A 534 27.08 41.39 -13.87
N THR A 535 25.99 41.14 -14.61
CA THR A 535 25.32 42.11 -15.53
C THR A 535 26.09 42.63 -16.76
N LEU A 536 25.68 42.19 -17.97
CA LEU A 536 25.24 43.11 -19.04
C LEU A 536 24.41 42.40 -20.13
N PHE A 537 23.75 43.20 -20.98
CA PHE A 537 22.68 42.84 -21.92
C PHE A 537 23.16 42.76 -23.39
N THR A 538 22.46 41.97 -24.23
CA THR A 538 22.28 42.08 -25.71
C THR A 538 23.45 42.43 -26.66
N VAL A 539 23.66 41.59 -27.69
CA VAL A 539 23.67 42.01 -29.12
C VAL A 539 23.13 40.87 -30.03
N TYR A 540 22.62 41.26 -31.20
CA TYR A 540 22.21 40.45 -32.38
C TYR A 540 20.88 39.68 -32.37
N SER A 541 19.85 40.40 -32.84
CA SER A 541 18.73 39.86 -33.60
C SER A 541 19.06 39.90 -35.10
N SER A 542 18.85 38.79 -35.82
CA SER A 542 18.56 38.78 -37.27
C SER A 542 18.20 37.37 -37.78
N ASN A 543 16.90 37.09 -37.93
CA ASN A 543 16.30 36.30 -39.05
C ASN A 543 14.78 36.10 -38.85
N GLU A 544 14.00 36.30 -39.91
CA GLU A 544 12.54 36.49 -39.86
C GLU A 544 11.69 35.19 -39.87
N HIS A 545 12.22 34.04 -39.44
CA HIS A 545 11.47 32.78 -39.36
C HIS A 545 10.89 32.50 -37.94
N SER A 546 10.69 33.53 -37.12
CA SER A 546 10.53 33.39 -35.67
C SER A 546 9.09 33.40 -35.11
N SER A 547 8.07 33.77 -35.88
CA SER A 547 6.71 34.02 -35.34
C SER A 547 6.00 32.74 -34.83
N VAL A 548 5.97 31.68 -35.63
CA VAL A 548 5.36 30.39 -35.24
C VAL A 548 6.19 29.68 -34.17
N PHE A 549 7.52 29.71 -34.29
CA PHE A 549 8.41 29.09 -33.31
C PHE A 549 8.29 29.76 -31.94
N MET A 550 8.23 31.09 -31.86
CA MET A 550 7.98 31.80 -30.58
C MET A 550 6.58 31.53 -30.00
N ALA A 551 5.54 31.42 -30.85
CA ALA A 551 4.17 31.14 -30.39
C ALA A 551 4.01 29.72 -29.82
N CYS A 552 4.74 28.74 -30.35
CA CYS A 552 4.71 27.35 -29.87
C CYS A 552 5.74 27.05 -28.76
N PHE A 553 6.94 27.66 -28.81
CA PHE A 553 8.05 27.38 -27.89
C PHE A 553 8.27 28.44 -26.79
N GLY A 554 7.44 29.48 -26.69
CA GLY A 554 7.42 30.38 -25.53
C GLY A 554 7.51 29.66 -24.17
N PRO A 555 6.81 28.52 -23.94
CA PRO A 555 6.94 27.75 -22.68
C PRO A 555 8.32 27.13 -22.45
N PHE A 556 9.10 26.82 -23.49
CA PHE A 556 10.42 26.20 -23.36
C PHE A 556 11.53 27.18 -22.98
N ARG A 557 11.25 28.49 -22.98
CA ARG A 557 12.24 29.52 -22.60
C ARG A 557 12.35 29.72 -21.09
N ASP A 558 11.25 29.50 -20.36
CA ASP A 558 11.14 29.77 -18.92
C ASP A 558 10.76 28.55 -18.06
N VAL A 559 10.52 27.36 -18.65
CA VAL A 559 10.23 26.12 -17.90
C VAL A 559 11.44 25.19 -17.88
N VAL A 560 12.03 25.01 -16.68
CA VAL A 560 12.96 23.92 -16.40
C VAL A 560 12.17 22.60 -16.37
N LEU A 561 12.01 21.99 -17.55
CA LEU A 561 11.35 20.68 -17.67
C LEU A 561 12.17 19.61 -16.95
N ASN A 562 11.49 18.80 -16.13
CA ASN A 562 12.10 17.69 -15.42
C ASN A 562 12.70 16.68 -16.40
N PHE A 563 13.88 16.15 -16.08
CA PHE A 563 14.60 15.11 -16.83
C PHE A 563 13.68 13.98 -17.31
N LEU A 564 12.78 13.50 -16.44
CA LEU A 564 11.85 12.42 -16.78
C LEU A 564 10.90 12.77 -17.93
N VAL A 565 10.47 14.04 -18.03
CA VAL A 565 9.58 14.54 -19.09
C VAL A 565 10.33 14.64 -20.41
N LEU A 566 11.57 15.14 -20.40
CA LEU A 566 12.41 15.20 -21.59
C LEU A 566 12.70 13.78 -22.13
N VAL A 567 12.93 12.81 -21.24
CA VAL A 567 13.08 11.39 -21.61
C VAL A 567 11.80 10.82 -22.23
N GLU A 568 10.63 11.15 -21.70
CA GLU A 568 9.32 10.70 -22.20
C GLU A 568 9.00 11.29 -23.58
N ILE A 569 9.17 12.60 -23.76
CA ILE A 569 8.96 13.31 -25.03
C ILE A 569 9.88 12.73 -26.13
N VAL A 570 11.17 12.48 -25.83
CA VAL A 570 12.09 11.90 -26.82
C VAL A 570 11.76 10.43 -27.09
N LYS A 571 11.28 9.66 -26.10
CA LYS A 571 10.78 8.28 -26.34
C LYS A 571 9.53 8.26 -27.22
N LEU A 572 8.61 9.21 -27.04
CA LEU A 572 7.45 9.34 -27.92
C LEU A 572 7.87 9.71 -29.35
N ALA A 573 8.83 10.63 -29.50
CA ALA A 573 9.40 10.99 -30.80
C ALA A 573 10.06 9.78 -31.49
N GLN A 574 10.76 8.92 -30.74
CA GLN A 574 11.26 7.63 -31.27
C GLN A 574 10.14 6.69 -31.69
N GLN A 575 9.11 6.50 -30.86
CA GLN A 575 7.99 5.60 -31.15
C GLN A 575 7.20 6.04 -32.40
N ARG A 576 7.06 7.35 -32.62
CA ARG A 576 6.38 7.94 -33.78
C ARG A 576 7.28 8.14 -34.99
N GLY A 577 8.56 7.80 -34.90
CA GLY A 577 9.52 7.97 -36.00
C GLY A 577 9.73 9.42 -36.42
N MET A 578 9.52 10.38 -35.50
CA MET A 578 9.69 11.82 -35.75
C MET A 578 11.13 12.12 -36.18
N LYS A 579 11.29 13.01 -37.16
CA LYS A 579 12.58 13.41 -37.72
C LYS A 579 12.72 14.92 -37.67
N GLY A 580 13.89 15.37 -37.27
CA GLY A 580 14.28 16.77 -37.35
C GLY A 580 15.27 17.03 -38.46
N ASP A 581 15.83 18.25 -38.49
CA ASP A 581 16.86 18.68 -39.46
C ASP A 581 18.13 17.80 -39.48
N LYS A 582 18.32 16.96 -38.44
CA LYS A 582 19.43 16.01 -38.30
C LYS A 582 18.98 14.56 -38.31
N GLY A 583 17.80 14.29 -38.86
CA GLY A 583 17.20 12.97 -38.98
C GLY A 583 16.42 12.52 -37.75
N ASP A 584 16.21 11.21 -37.63
CA ASP A 584 15.66 10.59 -36.41
C ASP A 584 16.62 10.69 -35.21
N TRP A 585 16.18 10.32 -34.01
CA TRP A 585 17.00 10.37 -32.80
C TRP A 585 18.35 9.64 -32.90
N LYS A 586 18.44 8.50 -33.61
CA LYS A 586 19.71 7.76 -33.77
C LYS A 586 20.63 8.47 -34.78
N GLN A 587 20.07 9.04 -35.84
CA GLN A 587 20.79 9.87 -36.82
C GLN A 587 21.31 11.17 -36.18
N PHE A 588 20.48 11.83 -35.37
CA PHE A 588 20.86 12.97 -34.54
C PHE A 588 21.99 12.60 -33.59
N LEU A 589 21.87 11.53 -32.79
CA LEU A 589 22.92 11.12 -31.85
C LEU A 589 24.25 10.82 -32.56
N SER A 590 24.20 10.21 -33.76
CA SER A 590 25.41 9.89 -34.54
C SER A 590 26.15 11.12 -35.07
N SER A 591 25.44 12.23 -35.31
CA SER A 591 26.02 13.48 -35.79
C SER A 591 26.33 14.48 -34.67
N TYR A 592 25.58 14.45 -33.57
CA TYR A 592 25.67 15.41 -32.47
C TYR A 592 26.60 14.97 -31.32
N ASP A 593 26.60 13.68 -30.95
CA ASP A 593 27.43 13.13 -29.88
C ASP A 593 28.49 12.16 -30.43
N LYS A 594 29.66 12.70 -30.75
CA LYS A 594 30.81 11.91 -31.24
C LYS A 594 31.43 10.97 -30.19
N LYS A 595 31.07 11.08 -28.90
CA LYS A 595 31.65 10.28 -27.81
C LYS A 595 30.91 8.95 -27.62
N PHE A 596 29.58 8.95 -27.79
CA PHE A 596 28.76 7.74 -27.62
C PHE A 596 27.93 7.38 -28.87
N GLY A 597 27.64 8.32 -29.77
CA GLY A 597 26.90 8.10 -31.02
C GLY A 597 25.55 7.40 -30.83
N ALA A 598 25.09 6.67 -31.86
CA ALA A 598 23.89 5.82 -31.76
C ALA A 598 24.04 4.57 -30.85
N SER A 599 25.25 4.25 -30.36
CA SER A 599 25.48 3.03 -29.55
C SER A 599 24.69 3.01 -28.22
N LEU A 600 24.34 4.19 -27.72
CA LEU A 600 23.56 4.38 -26.49
C LEU A 600 22.27 5.14 -26.82
N SER A 601 21.33 4.51 -27.53
CA SER A 601 20.13 5.21 -28.06
C SER A 601 18.96 5.36 -27.07
N ASP A 602 19.10 4.96 -25.80
CA ASP A 602 18.06 5.15 -24.76
C ASP A 602 18.08 6.60 -24.25
N PRO A 603 17.01 7.39 -24.44
CA PRO A 603 16.93 8.76 -23.93
C PRO A 603 17.14 8.86 -22.41
N GLY A 604 16.73 7.83 -21.66
CA GLY A 604 16.91 7.76 -20.21
C GLY A 604 18.37 7.68 -19.73
N ARG A 605 19.33 7.56 -20.67
CA ARG A 605 20.77 7.54 -20.40
C ARG A 605 21.50 8.75 -20.97
N ARG A 606 20.78 9.78 -21.44
CA ARG A 606 21.33 11.02 -22.04
C ARG A 606 21.08 12.22 -21.16
N SER A 607 21.94 13.25 -21.24
CA SER A 607 21.77 14.48 -20.48
C SER A 607 20.62 15.34 -21.04
N ASN A 608 20.07 16.22 -20.19
CA ASN A 608 19.03 17.17 -20.57
C ASN A 608 19.41 18.00 -21.81
N ASP A 609 20.69 18.39 -21.95
CA ASP A 609 21.15 19.19 -23.08
C ASP A 609 21.02 18.44 -24.41
N VAL A 610 21.35 17.14 -24.44
CA VAL A 610 21.24 16.30 -25.65
C VAL A 610 19.78 16.05 -26.01
N LEU A 611 18.92 15.81 -25.01
CA LEU A 611 17.47 15.66 -25.19
C LEU A 611 16.86 16.95 -25.75
N THR A 612 17.17 18.09 -25.12
CA THR A 612 16.69 19.42 -25.53
C THR A 612 17.23 19.82 -26.90
N ALA A 613 18.47 19.48 -27.23
CA ALA A 613 19.08 19.77 -28.53
C ALA A 613 18.40 18.97 -29.67
N PHE A 614 18.00 17.72 -29.43
CA PHE A 614 17.22 16.95 -30.41
C PHE A 614 15.82 17.55 -30.62
N LEU A 615 15.11 17.87 -29.53
CA LEU A 615 13.76 18.45 -29.62
C LEU A 615 13.76 19.80 -30.37
N LYS A 616 14.85 20.58 -30.27
CA LYS A 616 15.07 21.80 -31.06
C LYS A 616 15.32 21.56 -32.56
N THR A 617 15.59 20.33 -33.00
CA THR A 617 15.68 20.01 -34.45
C THR A 617 14.34 19.62 -35.06
N LEU A 618 13.29 19.40 -34.25
CA LEU A 618 11.95 19.08 -34.74
C LEU A 618 11.25 20.38 -35.18
N ASN A 619 10.84 20.44 -36.45
CA ASN A 619 10.24 21.61 -37.08
C ASN A 619 8.88 21.34 -37.74
N ASN A 620 8.45 20.07 -37.83
CA ASN A 620 7.13 19.67 -38.33
C ASN A 620 6.02 20.16 -37.37
N GLU A 621 5.14 21.04 -37.84
CA GLU A 621 4.07 21.61 -37.01
C GLU A 621 3.18 20.56 -36.33
N ASP A 622 2.88 19.43 -36.98
CA ASP A 622 1.96 18.44 -36.42
C ASP A 622 2.63 17.58 -35.33
N ASP A 623 3.92 17.29 -35.48
CA ASP A 623 4.73 16.71 -34.41
C ASP A 623 4.83 17.68 -33.22
N LEU A 624 5.06 18.97 -33.49
CA LEU A 624 5.11 20.01 -32.45
C LEU A 624 3.78 20.19 -31.71
N LYS A 625 2.63 20.09 -32.40
CA LYS A 625 1.30 20.08 -31.77
C LYS A 625 1.15 18.89 -30.82
N VAL A 626 1.65 17.70 -31.18
CA VAL A 626 1.66 16.51 -30.30
C VAL A 626 2.55 16.73 -29.08
N LEU A 627 3.79 17.16 -29.25
CA LEU A 627 4.71 17.34 -28.12
C LEU A 627 4.24 18.44 -27.16
N ALA A 628 3.62 19.50 -27.68
CA ALA A 628 2.99 20.54 -26.86
C ALA A 628 1.81 20.02 -26.02
N LYS A 629 1.03 19.04 -26.50
CA LYS A 629 0.01 18.37 -25.68
C LYS A 629 0.64 17.62 -24.50
N VAL A 630 1.65 16.79 -24.75
CA VAL A 630 2.35 16.00 -23.71
C VAL A 630 2.91 16.90 -22.61
N VAL A 631 3.57 18.00 -22.99
CA VAL A 631 4.05 19.02 -22.03
C VAL A 631 2.90 19.63 -21.25
N GLN A 632 1.77 19.95 -21.87
CA GLN A 632 0.59 20.51 -21.19
C GLN A 632 -0.02 19.50 -20.19
N CYS A 633 -0.15 18.23 -20.55
CA CYS A 633 -0.65 17.16 -19.67
C CYS A 633 0.26 17.01 -18.43
N HIS A 634 1.58 16.92 -18.64
CA HIS A 634 2.53 16.83 -17.52
C HIS A 634 2.55 18.10 -16.66
N THR A 635 2.44 19.29 -17.28
CA THR A 635 2.34 20.57 -16.55
C THR A 635 1.07 20.66 -15.72
N ASN A 636 -0.07 20.22 -16.27
CA ASN A 636 -1.34 20.15 -15.55
C ASN A 636 -1.23 19.21 -14.34
N ARG A 637 -0.68 18.01 -14.54
CA ARG A 637 -0.45 17.03 -13.47
C ARG A 637 0.49 17.56 -12.39
N GLN A 638 1.62 18.14 -12.77
CA GLN A 638 2.58 18.71 -11.83
C GLN A 638 1.99 19.89 -11.06
N ALA A 639 1.15 20.72 -11.70
CA ALA A 639 0.44 21.81 -11.02
C ALA A 639 -0.58 21.28 -10.00
N VAL A 640 -1.29 20.19 -10.31
CA VAL A 640 -2.16 19.50 -9.35
C VAL A 640 -1.37 18.88 -8.19
N GLU A 641 -0.25 18.21 -8.46
CA GLU A 641 0.65 17.67 -7.43
C GLU A 641 1.24 18.80 -6.54
N GLN A 642 1.52 19.98 -7.11
CA GLN A 642 1.94 21.16 -6.35
C GLN A 642 0.79 21.83 -5.55
N LEU A 643 -0.47 21.69 -5.98
CA LEU A 643 -1.63 22.08 -5.16
C LEU A 643 -1.78 21.15 -3.95
N LEU A 644 -1.63 19.84 -4.15
CA LEU A 644 -1.72 18.85 -3.09
C LEU A 644 -0.61 19.00 -2.03
N LYS A 645 0.57 19.52 -2.40
CA LYS A 645 1.70 19.72 -1.47
C LYS A 645 1.66 21.01 -0.64
N ASN A 646 0.92 22.02 -1.09
CA ASN A 646 0.82 23.31 -0.39
C ASN A 646 -0.57 23.41 0.24
N PHE A 647 -0.71 23.07 1.52
CA PHE A 647 -1.98 23.13 2.24
C PHE A 647 -2.22 24.53 2.85
N PRO A 648 -3.05 25.41 2.25
CA PRO A 648 -3.57 26.54 2.98
C PRO A 648 -4.60 26.07 4.00
N GLU A 649 -4.57 26.61 5.22
CA GLU A 649 -5.55 26.29 6.27
C GLU A 649 -6.99 26.68 5.87
N ASN A 650 -7.14 27.62 4.92
CA ASN A 650 -8.40 28.17 4.42
C ASN A 650 -8.78 27.66 3.01
N GLU A 651 -8.81 26.35 2.80
CA GLU A 651 -9.24 25.76 1.52
C GLU A 651 -10.77 25.62 1.38
N SER A 652 -11.30 25.89 0.19
CA SER A 652 -12.74 25.82 -0.10
C SER A 652 -13.28 24.37 -0.12
N PRO A 653 -14.59 24.16 0.16
CA PRO A 653 -15.20 22.82 0.16
C PRO A 653 -15.08 22.08 -1.18
N GLU A 654 -15.20 22.79 -2.31
CA GLU A 654 -15.11 22.20 -3.66
C GLU A 654 -13.69 21.68 -3.91
N GLN A 655 -12.67 22.44 -3.51
CA GLN A 655 -11.27 22.05 -3.67
C GLN A 655 -10.89 20.85 -2.76
N LYS A 656 -11.53 20.71 -1.59
CA LYS A 656 -11.40 19.49 -0.76
C LYS A 656 -11.96 18.25 -1.45
N LEU A 657 -13.06 18.35 -2.20
CA LEU A 657 -13.62 17.24 -2.98
C LEU A 657 -12.77 16.90 -4.22
N VAL A 658 -12.14 17.90 -4.85
CA VAL A 658 -11.12 17.67 -5.88
C VAL A 658 -9.93 16.90 -5.29
N ARG A 659 -9.41 17.29 -4.11
CA ARG A 659 -8.37 16.50 -3.40
C ARG A 659 -8.83 15.05 -3.16
N ALA A 660 -10.02 14.85 -2.57
CA ALA A 660 -10.52 13.51 -2.25
C ALA A 660 -10.66 12.60 -3.48
N THR A 661 -10.95 13.18 -4.65
CA THR A 661 -10.96 12.47 -5.94
C THR A 661 -9.55 12.08 -6.39
N LEU A 662 -8.58 12.98 -6.25
CA LEU A 662 -7.17 12.78 -6.66
C LEU A 662 -6.40 11.82 -5.75
N GLU A 663 -6.70 11.80 -4.46
CA GLU A 663 -6.07 10.93 -3.46
C GLU A 663 -6.62 9.49 -3.50
N HIS A 664 -7.69 9.23 -4.25
CA HIS A 664 -8.26 7.89 -4.35
C HIS A 664 -7.29 6.92 -5.04
N PRO A 665 -7.00 5.72 -4.47
CA PRO A 665 -5.99 4.81 -5.02
C PRO A 665 -6.22 4.33 -6.46
N GLN A 666 -7.45 4.39 -6.97
CA GLN A 666 -7.76 4.01 -8.37
C GLN A 666 -7.65 5.20 -9.34
N TYR A 667 -7.61 6.46 -8.86
CA TYR A 667 -7.54 7.64 -9.72
C TYR A 667 -6.38 7.56 -10.72
N LEU A 668 -5.20 7.17 -10.25
CA LEU A 668 -4.00 7.03 -11.09
C LEU A 668 -4.08 5.94 -12.17
N LEU A 669 -5.00 4.99 -12.05
CA LEU A 669 -5.23 3.95 -13.05
C LEU A 669 -6.33 4.38 -14.03
N ASP A 670 -7.46 4.85 -13.49
CA ASP A 670 -8.68 5.13 -14.27
C ASP A 670 -8.59 6.46 -15.05
N TYR A 671 -7.80 7.43 -14.59
CA TYR A 671 -7.54 8.71 -15.28
C TYR A 671 -6.20 8.72 -16.03
N SER A 672 -5.58 7.55 -16.26
CA SER A 672 -4.35 7.41 -17.06
C SER A 672 -4.66 7.32 -18.56
N PHE A 673 -5.17 8.40 -19.15
CA PHE A 673 -5.55 8.45 -20.56
C PHE A 673 -4.35 8.36 -21.53
N ALA A 674 -4.57 7.76 -22.70
CA ALA A 674 -3.60 7.69 -23.79
C ALA A 674 -3.54 9.02 -24.59
N SER A 675 -3.20 10.12 -23.91
CA SER A 675 -3.30 11.52 -24.40
C SER A 675 -2.40 11.88 -25.60
N ASN A 676 -1.65 10.92 -26.14
CA ASN A 676 -0.79 11.08 -27.30
C ASN A 676 -1.57 11.15 -28.63
N ASP A 677 -2.80 10.65 -28.70
CA ASP A 677 -3.55 10.59 -29.96
C ASP A 677 -4.05 11.97 -30.44
N GLN A 678 -4.14 12.11 -31.77
CA GLN A 678 -4.39 13.42 -32.41
C GLN A 678 -5.75 14.04 -32.01
N ASP A 679 -6.76 13.22 -31.73
CA ASP A 679 -8.12 13.66 -31.37
C ASP A 679 -8.28 14.12 -29.92
N TRP A 680 -7.30 13.89 -29.04
CA TRP A 680 -7.42 14.25 -27.62
C TRP A 680 -7.25 15.76 -27.38
N VAL A 681 -8.10 16.32 -26.52
CA VAL A 681 -8.07 17.73 -26.13
C VAL A 681 -7.70 17.86 -24.66
N ALA A 682 -6.52 18.42 -24.37
CA ALA A 682 -6.16 18.83 -23.03
C ALA A 682 -6.65 20.26 -22.75
N THR A 683 -7.32 20.46 -21.61
CA THR A 683 -7.65 21.79 -21.08
C THR A 683 -6.40 22.46 -20.48
N LYS A 684 -6.29 23.78 -20.57
CA LYS A 684 -5.15 24.53 -19.99
C LYS A 684 -5.46 24.95 -18.56
N LEU A 685 -4.56 24.67 -17.62
CA LEU A 685 -4.63 25.28 -16.28
C LEU A 685 -4.32 26.78 -16.34
N GLY A 686 -5.10 27.57 -15.59
CA GLY A 686 -4.88 29.01 -15.42
C GLY A 686 -3.76 29.33 -14.43
N LYS A 687 -3.47 30.64 -14.25
CA LYS A 687 -2.49 31.10 -13.25
C LYS A 687 -2.89 30.63 -11.84
N LYS A 688 -1.91 30.15 -11.04
CA LYS A 688 -2.11 29.53 -9.71
C LYS A 688 -3.01 30.36 -8.78
N SER A 689 -2.93 31.68 -8.80
CA SER A 689 -3.78 32.58 -8.00
C SER A 689 -5.26 32.53 -8.37
N LYS A 690 -5.62 32.53 -9.66
CA LYS A 690 -7.04 32.48 -10.12
C LYS A 690 -7.65 31.09 -9.93
N MET A 691 -6.82 30.05 -9.91
CA MET A 691 -7.23 28.65 -9.68
C MET A 691 -7.64 28.39 -8.23
N MET A 692 -6.91 28.94 -7.25
CA MET A 692 -7.23 28.78 -5.81
C MET A 692 -8.54 29.49 -5.39
N THR A 693 -9.02 30.43 -6.20
CA THR A 693 -10.24 31.23 -5.91
C THR A 693 -11.44 30.82 -6.75
N SER A 694 -11.31 29.86 -7.68
CA SER A 694 -12.40 29.46 -8.58
C SER A 694 -13.12 28.22 -8.05
N SER A 695 -14.37 28.43 -7.62
CA SER A 695 -15.33 27.40 -7.19
C SER A 695 -16.38 27.06 -8.25
N ALA A 696 -16.25 27.58 -9.48
CA ALA A 696 -17.18 27.29 -10.56
C ALA A 696 -17.19 25.78 -10.88
N MET A 697 -18.35 25.14 -10.82
CA MET A 697 -18.53 23.72 -11.10
C MET A 697 -19.48 23.52 -12.29
N VAL A 698 -19.17 22.53 -13.14
CA VAL A 698 -20.11 21.98 -14.13
C VAL A 698 -20.08 20.46 -14.02
N SER A 699 -21.23 19.81 -14.10
CA SER A 699 -21.31 18.35 -14.19
C SER A 699 -21.51 17.91 -15.64
N VAL A 700 -20.96 16.74 -15.96
CA VAL A 700 -21.01 16.13 -17.30
C VAL A 700 -21.38 14.67 -17.15
N ASP A 701 -22.20 14.19 -18.08
CA ASP A 701 -22.50 12.77 -18.26
C ASP A 701 -22.74 12.49 -19.76
N CYS A 702 -22.43 11.28 -20.22
CA CYS A 702 -22.42 10.88 -21.61
C CYS A 702 -23.14 9.55 -21.86
N GLU A 703 -23.88 9.46 -22.96
CA GLU A 703 -24.36 8.17 -23.49
C GLU A 703 -23.42 7.68 -24.60
N MET A 704 -23.03 6.40 -24.54
CA MET A 704 -22.10 5.77 -25.49
C MET A 704 -22.65 4.49 -26.11
N VAL A 705 -22.52 4.39 -27.43
CA VAL A 705 -22.84 3.19 -28.23
C VAL A 705 -21.58 2.42 -28.60
N LEU A 706 -21.78 1.22 -29.15
CA LEU A 706 -20.73 0.32 -29.61
C LEU A 706 -20.65 0.34 -31.13
N CYS A 707 -19.48 0.67 -31.68
CA CYS A 707 -19.21 0.66 -33.11
C CYS A 707 -18.81 -0.73 -33.62
N GLU A 708 -18.91 -0.96 -34.93
CA GLU A 708 -18.53 -2.23 -35.57
C GLU A 708 -17.04 -2.60 -35.38
N ASP A 709 -16.17 -1.59 -35.25
CA ASP A 709 -14.75 -1.79 -34.94
C ASP A 709 -14.47 -2.16 -33.46
N GLY A 710 -15.52 -2.35 -32.66
CA GLY A 710 -15.45 -2.67 -31.24
C GLY A 710 -15.13 -1.47 -30.33
N SER A 711 -14.92 -0.28 -30.89
CA SER A 711 -14.73 0.94 -30.10
C SER A 711 -16.06 1.50 -29.58
N GLU A 712 -16.00 2.30 -28.52
CA GLU A 712 -17.16 3.04 -28.02
C GLU A 712 -17.16 4.47 -28.57
N ALA A 713 -18.33 4.93 -28.97
CA ALA A 713 -18.52 6.29 -29.49
C ALA A 713 -19.58 7.03 -28.71
N LEU A 714 -19.30 8.32 -28.45
CA LEU A 714 -20.23 9.26 -27.85
C LEU A 714 -21.41 9.52 -28.80
N VAL A 715 -22.64 9.38 -28.29
CA VAL A 715 -23.87 9.69 -29.05
C VAL A 715 -24.75 10.75 -28.42
N LYS A 716 -24.57 11.04 -27.13
CA LYS A 716 -25.27 12.12 -26.44
C LYS A 716 -24.41 12.64 -25.30
N VAL A 717 -24.40 13.95 -25.10
CA VAL A 717 -23.67 14.59 -23.99
C VAL A 717 -24.56 15.61 -23.29
N CYS A 718 -24.56 15.56 -21.97
CA CYS A 718 -25.29 16.47 -21.11
C CYS A 718 -24.32 17.22 -20.18
N VAL A 719 -24.54 18.52 -20.00
CA VAL A 719 -23.74 19.39 -19.12
C VAL A 719 -24.67 20.35 -18.38
N VAL A 720 -24.59 20.39 -17.05
CA VAL A 720 -25.32 21.37 -16.20
C VAL A 720 -24.38 22.11 -15.25
N ASP A 721 -24.73 23.33 -14.86
CA ASP A 721 -24.01 24.10 -13.83
C ASP A 721 -24.44 23.74 -12.39
N ALA A 722 -23.89 24.44 -11.39
CA ALA A 722 -24.23 24.27 -9.99
C ALA A 722 -25.70 24.63 -9.68
N GLU A 723 -26.30 25.51 -10.46
CA GLU A 723 -27.71 25.90 -10.43
C GLU A 723 -28.62 24.92 -11.19
N LEU A 724 -28.08 23.78 -11.64
CA LEU A 724 -28.75 22.73 -12.41
C LEU A 724 -29.32 23.20 -13.76
N GLN A 725 -28.80 24.33 -14.29
CA GLN A 725 -29.18 24.87 -15.59
C GLN A 725 -28.38 24.18 -16.70
N VAL A 726 -29.09 23.72 -17.72
CA VAL A 726 -28.50 23.03 -18.88
C VAL A 726 -27.61 23.99 -19.68
N LYS A 727 -26.33 23.62 -19.85
CA LYS A 727 -25.34 24.32 -20.69
C LYS A 727 -25.10 23.61 -22.02
N LEU A 728 -25.33 22.30 -22.06
CA LEU A 728 -25.24 21.47 -23.25
C LEU A 728 -26.15 20.25 -23.05
N ASN A 729 -26.94 19.89 -24.06
CA ASN A 729 -27.71 18.65 -24.12
C ASN A 729 -27.91 18.39 -25.61
N GLU A 730 -27.00 17.63 -26.21
CA GLU A 730 -26.86 17.50 -27.66
C GLU A 730 -26.61 16.03 -28.02
N PHE A 731 -27.25 15.58 -29.10
CA PHE A 731 -26.85 14.35 -29.77
C PHE A 731 -25.56 14.57 -30.57
N VAL A 732 -24.77 13.51 -30.70
CA VAL A 732 -23.45 13.51 -31.31
C VAL A 732 -23.42 12.43 -32.38
N ASN A 733 -22.98 12.80 -33.58
CA ASN A 733 -22.72 11.83 -34.63
C ASN A 733 -21.42 11.09 -34.29
N PRO A 734 -21.43 9.75 -34.16
CA PRO A 734 -20.23 8.97 -33.82
C PRO A 734 -19.19 8.93 -34.95
N CYS A 735 -19.54 9.39 -36.16
CA CYS A 735 -18.72 9.36 -37.38
C CYS A 735 -18.24 7.95 -37.76
N LYS A 736 -18.95 6.92 -37.31
CA LYS A 736 -18.70 5.48 -37.50
C LYS A 736 -20.03 4.73 -37.52
N GLU A 737 -20.03 3.55 -38.13
CA GLU A 737 -21.18 2.65 -38.10
C GLU A 737 -21.33 2.01 -36.71
N VAL A 738 -22.57 1.92 -36.24
CA VAL A 738 -22.95 1.50 -34.88
C VAL A 738 -23.44 0.05 -34.93
N ALA A 739 -22.71 -0.85 -34.27
CA ALA A 739 -23.08 -2.26 -34.14
C ALA A 739 -24.20 -2.48 -33.12
N ASP A 740 -24.16 -1.72 -32.02
CA ASP A 740 -25.10 -1.86 -30.91
C ASP A 740 -25.31 -0.50 -30.20
N TYR A 741 -26.54 0.00 -30.33
CA TYR A 741 -27.01 1.26 -29.74
C TYR A 741 -27.25 1.15 -28.23
N ARG A 742 -27.39 -0.09 -27.70
CA ARG A 742 -27.76 -0.39 -26.32
C ARG A 742 -28.97 0.41 -25.86
N SER A 743 -30.01 0.52 -26.70
CA SER A 743 -31.13 1.45 -26.48
C SER A 743 -31.87 1.20 -25.16
N GLU A 744 -31.84 -0.03 -24.64
CA GLU A 744 -32.35 -0.41 -23.32
C GLU A 744 -31.50 0.13 -22.15
N ILE A 745 -30.26 0.54 -22.41
CA ILE A 745 -29.35 1.21 -21.49
C ILE A 745 -29.30 2.72 -21.77
N THR A 746 -29.03 3.15 -23.00
CA THR A 746 -28.76 4.57 -23.35
C THR A 746 -30.02 5.41 -23.59
N GLY A 747 -31.17 4.76 -23.84
CA GLY A 747 -32.38 5.43 -24.30
C GLY A 747 -32.29 6.02 -25.71
N VAL A 748 -31.18 5.81 -26.44
CA VAL A 748 -30.95 6.36 -27.80
C VAL A 748 -31.33 5.33 -28.85
N SER A 749 -32.15 5.73 -29.82
CA SER A 749 -32.53 4.91 -30.98
C SER A 749 -31.81 5.33 -32.26
N VAL A 750 -31.94 4.52 -33.32
CA VAL A 750 -31.44 4.85 -34.66
C VAL A 750 -32.03 6.17 -35.18
N ALA A 751 -33.32 6.43 -34.88
CA ALA A 751 -34.03 7.63 -35.33
C ALA A 751 -33.54 8.91 -34.63
N ASP A 752 -32.99 8.81 -33.42
CA ASP A 752 -32.46 9.97 -32.68
C ASP A 752 -31.09 10.45 -33.24
N LEU A 753 -30.39 9.58 -33.97
CA LEU A 753 -29.10 9.91 -34.62
C LEU A 753 -29.25 10.23 -36.12
N ASP A 754 -30.42 10.02 -36.70
CA ASP A 754 -30.68 10.38 -38.10
C ASP A 754 -30.62 11.90 -38.30
N GLY A 755 -29.93 12.33 -39.36
CA GLY A 755 -29.67 13.76 -39.64
C GLY A 755 -28.78 14.49 -38.63
N VAL A 756 -28.26 13.86 -37.57
CA VAL A 756 -27.38 14.53 -36.59
C VAL A 756 -26.02 14.88 -37.23
N THR A 757 -25.69 16.18 -37.24
CA THR A 757 -24.46 16.73 -37.83
C THR A 757 -23.42 17.18 -36.80
N CYS A 758 -23.78 17.23 -35.52
CA CYS A 758 -22.88 17.66 -34.44
C CYS A 758 -21.79 16.59 -34.19
N THR A 759 -20.52 16.94 -34.31
CA THR A 759 -19.41 15.98 -34.13
C THR A 759 -18.78 16.08 -32.74
N LEU A 760 -18.00 15.06 -32.35
CA LEU A 760 -17.16 15.11 -31.15
C LEU A 760 -16.28 16.37 -31.09
N LYS A 761 -15.76 16.85 -32.23
CA LYS A 761 -14.91 18.06 -32.31
C LYS A 761 -15.71 19.33 -31.98
N ASP A 762 -17.00 19.38 -32.33
CA ASP A 762 -17.88 20.49 -31.99
C ASP A 762 -18.20 20.51 -30.49
N ILE A 763 -18.48 19.35 -29.92
CA ILE A 763 -18.65 19.17 -28.47
C ILE A 763 -17.39 19.59 -27.70
N GLN A 764 -16.21 19.09 -28.08
CA GLN A 764 -14.94 19.48 -27.49
C GLN A 764 -14.70 21.01 -27.57
N LYS A 765 -15.04 21.64 -28.69
CA LYS A 765 -14.93 23.10 -28.87
C LYS A 765 -15.88 23.88 -27.95
N ARG A 766 -17.11 23.39 -27.74
CA ARG A 766 -18.10 23.97 -26.80
C ARG A 766 -17.64 23.77 -25.34
N LEU A 767 -17.27 22.55 -24.95
CA LEU A 767 -16.75 22.24 -23.61
C LEU A 767 -15.50 23.06 -23.26
N LYS A 768 -14.56 23.23 -24.20
CA LYS A 768 -13.36 24.06 -23.99
C LYS A 768 -13.68 25.53 -23.68
N LYS A 769 -14.85 26.04 -24.08
CA LYS A 769 -15.36 27.37 -23.73
C LYS A 769 -16.07 27.40 -22.37
N LEU A 770 -16.65 26.28 -21.92
CA LEU A 770 -17.26 26.14 -20.59
C LEU A 770 -16.21 25.89 -19.49
N LEU A 771 -15.08 25.26 -19.84
CA LEU A 771 -13.98 24.90 -18.93
C LEU A 771 -12.82 25.91 -18.92
N SER A 772 -12.92 27.01 -19.68
CA SER A 772 -11.97 28.11 -19.58
C SER A 772 -12.09 28.80 -18.22
N ASP A 773 -10.97 29.24 -17.65
CA ASP A 773 -10.82 29.77 -16.28
C ASP A 773 -10.79 28.75 -15.12
N GLY A 774 -10.61 27.46 -15.43
CA GLY A 774 -10.28 26.46 -14.43
C GLY A 774 -11.49 26.00 -13.61
N THR A 775 -12.68 26.03 -14.21
CA THR A 775 -13.89 25.34 -13.77
C THR A 775 -13.58 23.91 -13.31
N ILE A 776 -14.25 23.43 -12.27
CA ILE A 776 -14.20 22.05 -11.78
C ILE A 776 -15.23 21.22 -12.53
N LEU A 777 -14.85 20.02 -12.97
CA LEU A 777 -15.72 19.10 -13.71
C LEU A 777 -16.20 17.97 -12.79
N VAL A 778 -17.52 17.78 -12.70
CA VAL A 778 -18.20 16.84 -11.80
C VAL A 778 -18.82 15.69 -12.59
N GLY A 779 -18.84 14.47 -12.05
CA GLY A 779 -19.54 13.34 -12.67
C GLY A 779 -19.58 12.08 -11.79
N HIS A 780 -19.92 10.94 -12.38
CA HIS A 780 -19.99 9.65 -11.69
C HIS A 780 -19.28 8.54 -12.46
N SER A 781 -18.17 8.02 -11.94
CA SER A 781 -17.21 7.24 -12.74
C SER A 781 -16.74 8.02 -13.98
N LEU A 782 -16.46 9.32 -13.75
CA LEU A 782 -16.31 10.38 -14.74
C LEU A 782 -15.14 10.17 -15.73
N CYS A 783 -14.20 9.28 -15.38
CA CYS A 783 -13.17 8.78 -16.30
C CYS A 783 -13.76 8.22 -17.62
N ASN A 784 -14.93 7.58 -17.59
CA ASN A 784 -15.57 7.01 -18.78
C ASN A 784 -16.07 8.11 -19.73
N ASP A 785 -16.71 9.15 -19.21
CA ASP A 785 -17.20 10.31 -19.98
C ASP A 785 -16.04 11.07 -20.61
N LEU A 786 -14.97 11.31 -19.86
CA LEU A 786 -13.77 11.98 -20.35
C LEU A 786 -13.04 11.16 -21.43
N GLN A 787 -13.06 9.82 -21.32
CA GLN A 787 -12.57 8.92 -22.36
C GLN A 787 -13.42 9.00 -23.64
N ALA A 788 -14.75 9.00 -23.52
CA ALA A 788 -15.67 9.14 -24.66
C ALA A 788 -15.56 10.52 -25.33
N LEU A 789 -15.37 11.58 -24.53
CA LEU A 789 -15.13 12.95 -24.98
C LEU A 789 -13.70 13.19 -25.51
N LYS A 790 -12.78 12.22 -25.35
CA LYS A 790 -11.34 12.36 -25.57
C LYS A 790 -10.78 13.66 -24.94
N LEU A 791 -11.20 13.96 -23.71
CA LEU A 791 -10.98 15.24 -23.04
C LEU A 791 -10.17 15.04 -21.75
N GLU A 792 -9.00 15.68 -21.66
CA GLU A 792 -8.20 15.68 -20.44
C GLU A 792 -8.42 16.97 -19.63
N HIS A 793 -8.90 16.80 -18.40
CA HIS A 793 -9.17 17.88 -17.46
C HIS A 793 -8.69 17.50 -16.05
N ALA A 794 -8.03 18.45 -15.38
CA ALA A 794 -7.26 18.17 -14.17
C ALA A 794 -7.98 18.50 -12.84
N ARG A 795 -9.01 19.37 -12.83
CA ARG A 795 -9.83 19.64 -11.63
C ARG A 795 -11.14 18.86 -11.73
N VAL A 796 -11.12 17.61 -11.28
CA VAL A 796 -12.28 16.72 -11.34
C VAL A 796 -12.81 16.36 -9.96
N ILE A 797 -14.13 16.18 -9.85
CA ILE A 797 -14.80 15.55 -8.71
C ILE A 797 -15.56 14.33 -9.23
N ASP A 798 -15.14 13.13 -8.80
CA ASP A 798 -15.86 11.89 -9.11
C ASP A 798 -16.68 11.42 -7.90
N THR A 799 -18.00 11.45 -8.05
CA THR A 799 -18.94 10.97 -7.01
C THR A 799 -18.75 9.49 -6.67
N ALA A 800 -18.17 8.68 -7.55
CA ALA A 800 -17.82 7.29 -7.26
C ALA A 800 -16.58 7.12 -6.36
N TYR A 801 -15.80 8.19 -6.12
CA TYR A 801 -14.63 8.20 -5.23
C TYR A 801 -14.85 8.95 -3.92
N ILE A 802 -15.58 10.08 -3.94
CA ILE A 802 -15.83 10.90 -2.74
C ILE A 802 -16.89 10.33 -1.79
N PHE A 803 -17.57 9.25 -2.18
CA PHE A 803 -18.54 8.53 -1.38
C PHE A 803 -18.14 7.06 -1.18
N GLN A 804 -18.25 6.55 0.04
CA GLN A 804 -17.82 5.20 0.43
C GLN A 804 -18.88 4.51 1.30
N TYR A 805 -18.99 3.19 1.15
CA TYR A 805 -19.84 2.34 1.99
C TYR A 805 -19.20 2.09 3.36
N SER A 806 -20.00 2.04 4.42
CA SER A 806 -19.52 1.85 5.80
C SER A 806 -18.95 0.45 6.10
N ASP A 807 -19.23 -0.55 5.26
CA ASP A 807 -18.79 -1.94 5.43
C ASP A 807 -17.79 -2.42 4.34
N GLY A 808 -17.51 -1.56 3.36
CA GLY A 808 -16.87 -1.96 2.10
C GLY A 808 -15.34 -1.77 2.10
N PRO A 809 -14.60 -2.59 1.34
CA PRO A 809 -13.22 -2.23 0.99
C PRO A 809 -13.22 -0.94 0.16
N ILE A 810 -12.19 -0.10 0.35
CA ILE A 810 -12.03 1.25 -0.27
C ILE A 810 -12.18 1.24 -1.81
N HIS A 811 -11.97 0.08 -2.45
CA HIS A 811 -12.10 -0.13 -3.89
C HIS A 811 -13.53 -0.38 -4.40
N ARG A 812 -14.54 -0.47 -3.52
CA ARG A 812 -15.94 -0.71 -3.88
C ARG A 812 -16.64 0.61 -4.22
N LYS A 813 -16.66 0.98 -5.51
CA LYS A 813 -17.41 2.14 -5.99
C LYS A 813 -18.93 1.94 -5.78
N PRO A 814 -19.65 2.91 -5.19
CA PRO A 814 -21.11 2.91 -5.15
C PRO A 814 -21.69 3.27 -6.53
N SER A 815 -22.90 2.81 -6.85
CA SER A 815 -23.62 3.22 -8.07
C SER A 815 -24.39 4.53 -7.85
N LEU A 816 -24.54 5.34 -8.90
CA LEU A 816 -25.25 6.63 -8.83
C LEU A 816 -26.66 6.51 -8.25
N ASN A 817 -27.43 5.49 -8.65
CA ASN A 817 -28.79 5.31 -8.14
C ASN A 817 -28.80 4.98 -6.63
N ASN A 818 -27.83 4.19 -6.15
CA ASN A 818 -27.69 3.91 -4.71
C ASN A 818 -27.22 5.16 -3.95
N LEU A 819 -26.31 5.95 -4.52
CA LEU A 819 -25.91 7.23 -3.94
C LEU A 819 -27.12 8.15 -3.76
N CYS A 820 -27.90 8.40 -4.81
CA CYS A 820 -29.06 9.28 -4.71
C CYS A 820 -30.14 8.74 -3.77
N LYS A 821 -30.40 7.43 -3.76
CA LYS A 821 -31.34 6.83 -2.81
C LYS A 821 -30.91 7.03 -1.36
N SER A 822 -29.63 6.85 -1.05
CA SER A 822 -29.10 6.99 0.32
C SER A 822 -28.85 8.44 0.75
N VAL A 823 -28.59 9.37 -0.19
CA VAL A 823 -28.14 10.74 0.09
C VAL A 823 -29.21 11.79 -0.19
N LEU A 824 -29.97 11.62 -1.28
CA LEU A 824 -31.01 12.56 -1.74
C LEU A 824 -32.43 12.04 -1.44
N GLY A 825 -32.56 10.90 -0.75
CA GLY A 825 -33.84 10.25 -0.45
C GLY A 825 -34.66 9.82 -1.68
N SER A 826 -34.07 9.84 -2.87
CA SER A 826 -34.75 9.67 -4.15
C SER A 826 -33.89 8.88 -5.13
N GLU A 827 -34.51 7.94 -5.86
CA GLU A 827 -33.86 7.20 -6.93
C GLU A 827 -33.76 8.08 -8.18
N VAL A 828 -32.63 8.06 -8.88
CA VAL A 828 -32.46 8.75 -10.18
C VAL A 828 -33.37 8.11 -11.23
N ARG A 829 -33.53 6.78 -11.15
CA ARG A 829 -34.41 6.03 -12.06
C ARG A 829 -34.94 4.75 -11.41
N LYS A 830 -36.10 4.30 -11.90
CA LYS A 830 -36.70 3.01 -11.52
C LYS A 830 -35.88 1.84 -12.10
N GLN A 831 -35.93 0.69 -11.43
CA GLN A 831 -35.19 -0.50 -11.86
C GLN A 831 -35.63 -0.96 -13.26
N GLY A 832 -34.71 -0.96 -14.22
CA GLY A 832 -34.97 -1.34 -15.62
C GLY A 832 -35.37 -0.20 -16.55
N SER A 833 -35.39 1.05 -16.09
CA SER A 833 -35.47 2.22 -16.97
C SER A 833 -34.11 2.53 -17.62
N PRO A 834 -34.08 3.07 -18.86
CA PRO A 834 -32.84 3.52 -19.49
C PRO A 834 -32.20 4.68 -18.71
N HIS A 835 -30.92 4.90 -18.99
CA HIS A 835 -30.13 6.04 -18.57
C HIS A 835 -30.60 7.32 -19.29
N ASN A 836 -30.27 8.45 -18.70
CA ASN A 836 -30.44 9.75 -19.33
C ASN A 836 -29.37 10.68 -18.78
N CYS A 837 -28.38 11.02 -19.61
CA CYS A 837 -27.28 11.89 -19.21
C CYS A 837 -27.70 13.22 -18.52
N LEU A 838 -28.91 13.74 -18.77
CA LEU A 838 -29.35 14.96 -18.11
C LEU A 838 -29.69 14.72 -16.64
N ASP A 839 -30.41 13.64 -16.36
CA ASP A 839 -30.78 13.25 -15.00
C ASP A 839 -29.54 12.81 -14.21
N ASP A 840 -28.61 12.12 -14.88
CA ASP A 840 -27.36 11.62 -14.28
C ASP A 840 -26.37 12.74 -13.97
N ALA A 841 -26.16 13.70 -14.88
CA ALA A 841 -25.38 14.91 -14.61
C ALA A 841 -26.00 15.74 -13.47
N CYS A 842 -27.33 15.94 -13.49
CA CYS A 842 -28.04 16.62 -12.40
C CYS A 842 -27.89 15.88 -11.06
N ALA A 843 -27.97 14.55 -11.06
CA ALA A 843 -27.79 13.71 -9.87
C ALA A 843 -26.37 13.83 -9.30
N ALA A 844 -25.34 13.74 -10.15
CA ALA A 844 -23.94 13.92 -9.74
C ALA A 844 -23.69 15.31 -9.13
N MET A 845 -24.24 16.38 -9.73
CA MET A 845 -24.16 17.74 -9.17
C MET A 845 -24.87 17.84 -7.81
N LYS A 846 -26.11 17.34 -7.69
CA LYS A 846 -26.87 17.36 -6.42
C LYS A 846 -26.11 16.64 -5.29
N LEU A 847 -25.47 15.50 -5.58
CA LEU A 847 -24.65 14.77 -4.62
C LEU A 847 -23.43 15.57 -4.14
N VAL A 848 -22.73 16.26 -5.05
CA VAL A 848 -21.59 17.14 -4.69
C VAL A 848 -22.05 18.31 -3.83
N LEU A 849 -23.17 18.96 -4.19
CA LEU A 849 -23.74 20.07 -3.42
C LEU A 849 -24.18 19.64 -2.01
N ALA A 850 -24.82 18.48 -1.87
CA ALA A 850 -25.18 17.92 -0.55
C ALA A 850 -23.93 17.62 0.30
N LYS A 851 -22.84 17.12 -0.33
CA LYS A 851 -21.57 16.88 0.36
C LYS A 851 -20.89 18.18 0.82
N ILE A 852 -20.96 19.24 0.01
CA ILE A 852 -20.44 20.58 0.35
C ILE A 852 -21.20 21.21 1.52
N ARG A 853 -22.51 21.02 1.60
CA ARG A 853 -23.36 21.52 2.70
C ARG A 853 -23.15 20.79 4.04
N GLY A 854 -22.40 19.68 4.04
CA GLY A 854 -22.13 18.89 5.24
C GLY A 854 -23.28 17.94 5.64
N GLU A 855 -24.28 17.75 4.77
CA GLU A 855 -25.50 16.99 5.05
C GLU A 855 -25.28 15.46 5.07
N VAL A 856 -24.06 14.96 4.80
CA VAL A 856 -23.84 13.55 4.40
C VAL A 856 -22.53 12.93 4.94
N GLY A 857 -22.67 11.89 5.77
CA GLY A 857 -21.57 11.09 6.32
C GLY A 857 -21.12 9.91 5.43
N PHE A 858 -20.94 8.74 6.05
CA PHE A 858 -20.74 7.44 5.37
C PHE A 858 -22.07 6.89 4.86
N ILE A 859 -22.04 6.13 3.77
CA ILE A 859 -23.25 5.56 3.16
C ILE A 859 -23.46 4.13 3.69
N PRO A 860 -24.68 3.75 4.13
CA PRO A 860 -24.97 2.38 4.51
C PRO A 860 -24.82 1.43 3.30
N PRO A 861 -24.42 0.16 3.51
CA PRO A 861 -24.39 -0.82 2.42
C PRO A 861 -25.74 -0.91 1.71
N PRO A 862 -25.75 -1.20 0.40
CA PRO A 862 -27.00 -1.40 -0.32
C PRO A 862 -27.75 -2.57 0.29
N ALA A 863 -29.05 -2.39 0.55
CA ALA A 863 -29.94 -3.49 0.87
C ALA A 863 -29.81 -4.59 -0.20
N GLN A 864 -29.88 -5.85 0.22
CA GLN A 864 -29.72 -6.97 -0.71
C GLN A 864 -30.74 -6.85 -1.86
N GLU A 865 -30.26 -6.82 -3.10
CA GLU A 865 -31.14 -6.82 -4.27
C GLU A 865 -31.98 -8.10 -4.27
N ASP A 866 -33.31 -7.98 -4.29
CA ASP A 866 -34.21 -9.12 -4.47
C ASP A 866 -34.01 -9.73 -5.87
N VAL A 867 -33.19 -10.79 -5.92
CA VAL A 867 -32.93 -11.55 -7.14
C VAL A 867 -34.18 -12.39 -7.44
N ARG A 868 -35.00 -11.94 -8.39
CA ARG A 868 -36.18 -12.67 -8.92
C ARG A 868 -35.88 -14.17 -9.08
N GLU A 869 -36.79 -15.05 -8.69
CA GLU A 869 -36.58 -16.51 -8.66
C GLU A 869 -36.06 -17.10 -9.97
N VAL A 870 -36.51 -16.57 -11.12
CA VAL A 870 -36.05 -16.94 -12.47
C VAL A 870 -34.53 -16.78 -12.66
N ASN A 871 -33.91 -15.83 -11.96
CA ASN A 871 -32.46 -15.65 -11.96
C ASN A 871 -31.73 -16.55 -10.95
N MET A 872 -32.43 -17.11 -9.95
CA MET A 872 -31.85 -18.07 -9.00
C MET A 872 -31.70 -19.48 -9.61
N ALA A 873 -32.47 -19.82 -10.65
CA ALA A 873 -32.32 -21.03 -11.47
C ALA A 873 -31.11 -21.00 -12.44
N ARG A 874 -30.20 -20.01 -12.30
CA ARG A 874 -29.09 -19.77 -13.23
C ARG A 874 -27.77 -19.72 -12.48
N LEU A 875 -26.72 -20.28 -13.09
CA LEU A 875 -25.32 -20.06 -12.70
C LEU A 875 -24.61 -19.28 -13.79
N LEU A 876 -23.76 -18.32 -13.42
CA LEU A 876 -22.91 -17.60 -14.38
C LEU A 876 -21.57 -18.31 -14.52
N LEU A 877 -21.23 -18.73 -15.74
CA LEU A 877 -19.91 -19.13 -16.19
C LEU A 877 -19.19 -17.88 -16.72
N HIS A 878 -18.05 -17.49 -16.15
CA HIS A 878 -17.31 -16.30 -16.60
C HIS A 878 -15.80 -16.52 -16.66
N ARG A 879 -15.12 -15.65 -17.42
CA ARG A 879 -13.68 -15.71 -17.77
C ARG A 879 -13.28 -16.96 -18.58
N ILE A 880 -14.21 -17.51 -19.36
CA ILE A 880 -14.03 -18.70 -20.20
C ILE A 880 -13.13 -18.35 -21.39
N PRO A 881 -12.00 -19.03 -21.65
CA PRO A 881 -11.15 -18.72 -22.82
C PRO A 881 -11.89 -18.91 -24.15
N ILE A 882 -11.68 -18.04 -25.13
CA ILE A 882 -12.32 -18.08 -26.46
C ILE A 882 -11.92 -19.33 -27.28
N THR A 883 -10.81 -19.97 -26.91
CA THR A 883 -10.38 -21.27 -27.42
C THR A 883 -11.24 -22.44 -26.94
N VAL A 884 -12.18 -22.22 -26.01
CA VAL A 884 -13.13 -23.22 -25.50
C VAL A 884 -14.45 -23.10 -26.28
N PRO A 885 -14.87 -24.12 -27.05
CA PRO A 885 -16.19 -24.16 -27.68
C PRO A 885 -17.32 -24.21 -26.65
N SER A 886 -18.47 -23.61 -26.98
CA SER A 886 -19.63 -23.55 -26.06
C SER A 886 -20.23 -24.92 -25.75
N GLU A 887 -19.97 -25.87 -26.64
CA GLU A 887 -20.41 -27.26 -26.62
C GLU A 887 -19.69 -28.05 -25.52
N GLU A 888 -18.40 -27.76 -25.28
CA GLU A 888 -17.60 -28.43 -24.25
C GLU A 888 -18.00 -28.02 -22.83
N LEU A 889 -18.62 -26.84 -22.68
CA LEU A 889 -19.15 -26.37 -21.39
C LEU A 889 -20.30 -27.23 -20.83
N ARG A 890 -20.86 -28.17 -21.60
CA ARG A 890 -21.97 -29.05 -21.17
C ARG A 890 -21.56 -30.10 -20.14
N ASN A 891 -20.27 -30.44 -20.07
CA ASN A 891 -19.73 -31.45 -19.17
C ASN A 891 -19.00 -30.85 -17.94
N VAL A 892 -19.01 -29.51 -17.82
CA VAL A 892 -18.21 -28.77 -16.84
C VAL A 892 -18.88 -28.69 -15.46
N ILE A 893 -20.21 -28.71 -15.41
CA ILE A 893 -20.99 -28.73 -14.17
C ILE A 893 -21.80 -30.04 -14.11
N PRO A 894 -21.91 -30.71 -12.95
CA PRO A 894 -22.78 -31.87 -12.81
C PRO A 894 -24.27 -31.46 -12.81
N GLY A 895 -25.02 -31.90 -13.81
CA GLY A 895 -26.47 -31.72 -13.92
C GLY A 895 -26.94 -31.60 -15.37
N ASN A 896 -28.25 -31.49 -15.58
CA ASN A 896 -28.83 -31.20 -16.89
C ASN A 896 -29.19 -29.70 -16.95
N TYR A 897 -28.57 -28.95 -17.87
CA TYR A 897 -28.78 -27.50 -18.00
C TYR A 897 -28.69 -27.06 -19.46
N LYS A 898 -29.41 -26.00 -19.79
CA LYS A 898 -29.27 -25.31 -21.09
C LYS A 898 -28.19 -24.25 -20.97
N ILE A 899 -27.28 -24.23 -21.92
CA ILE A 899 -26.24 -23.20 -22.02
C ILE A 899 -26.78 -22.06 -22.88
N GLN A 900 -26.85 -20.86 -22.30
CA GLN A 900 -27.06 -19.63 -23.04
C GLN A 900 -25.76 -18.83 -22.98
N VAL A 901 -24.97 -18.88 -24.04
CA VAL A 901 -23.82 -17.98 -24.23
C VAL A 901 -24.37 -16.55 -24.16
N LYS A 902 -23.78 -15.69 -23.31
CA LYS A 902 -24.12 -14.27 -23.36
C LYS A 902 -23.55 -13.74 -24.66
N GLN A 903 -24.34 -13.00 -25.44
CA GLN A 903 -23.81 -12.30 -26.62
C GLN A 903 -22.54 -11.54 -26.18
N PRO A 904 -21.42 -11.69 -26.92
CA PRO A 904 -20.17 -11.08 -26.52
C PRO A 904 -20.36 -9.55 -26.54
N SER A 905 -20.25 -8.93 -25.38
CA SER A 905 -20.08 -7.47 -25.33
C SER A 905 -18.79 -7.15 -26.07
N VAL A 906 -18.85 -6.44 -27.20
CA VAL A 906 -17.68 -6.25 -28.09
C VAL A 906 -16.54 -5.45 -27.41
N LYS A 907 -16.79 -4.86 -26.22
CA LYS A 907 -15.72 -4.43 -25.28
C LYS A 907 -14.74 -5.55 -24.88
N ALA A 908 -15.10 -6.82 -25.08
CA ALA A 908 -14.24 -7.97 -24.82
C ALA A 908 -13.28 -8.23 -26.00
N GLN A 909 -12.41 -7.26 -26.29
CA GLN A 909 -11.18 -7.49 -27.08
C GLN A 909 -10.12 -8.19 -26.19
N GLY A 910 -10.54 -9.27 -25.54
CA GLY A 910 -9.71 -10.14 -24.74
C GLY A 910 -10.14 -11.58 -24.98
N ASP A 911 -9.25 -12.53 -24.73
CA ASP A 911 -9.38 -13.92 -25.17
C ASP A 911 -10.46 -14.72 -24.40
N LYS A 912 -11.56 -14.11 -23.94
CA LYS A 912 -12.51 -14.67 -22.97
C LYS A 912 -13.96 -14.23 -23.16
N TYR A 913 -14.89 -15.16 -22.96
CA TYR A 913 -16.35 -14.92 -22.99
C TYR A 913 -17.06 -15.36 -21.68
N SER A 914 -18.39 -15.34 -21.67
CA SER A 914 -19.23 -15.76 -20.54
C SER A 914 -20.55 -16.39 -20.99
N ALA A 915 -21.11 -17.28 -20.19
CA ALA A 915 -22.36 -18.00 -20.48
C ALA A 915 -23.18 -18.23 -19.21
N PHE A 916 -24.49 -18.42 -19.36
CA PHE A 916 -25.35 -18.90 -18.28
C PHE A 916 -25.61 -20.41 -18.43
N ALA A 917 -25.41 -21.16 -17.35
CA ALA A 917 -26.02 -22.47 -17.18
C ALA A 917 -27.41 -22.28 -16.56
N ILE A 918 -28.45 -22.66 -17.30
CA ILE A 918 -29.86 -22.49 -16.93
C ILE A 918 -30.45 -23.85 -16.56
N PHE A 919 -30.88 -23.97 -15.32
CA PHE A 919 -31.50 -25.17 -14.76
C PHE A 919 -33.02 -25.03 -14.74
N THR A 920 -33.72 -26.15 -14.57
CA THR A 920 -35.19 -26.18 -14.42
C THR A 920 -35.68 -25.59 -13.10
N SER A 921 -34.84 -25.56 -12.06
CA SER A 921 -35.18 -25.00 -10.75
C SER A 921 -33.99 -24.32 -10.04
N PRO A 922 -34.23 -23.35 -9.14
CA PRO A 922 -33.20 -22.79 -8.25
C PRO A 922 -32.50 -23.83 -7.37
N GLN A 923 -33.22 -24.88 -6.96
CA GLN A 923 -32.72 -25.96 -6.13
C GLN A 923 -31.70 -26.81 -6.90
N GLU A 924 -31.97 -27.14 -8.16
CA GLU A 924 -31.00 -27.83 -9.03
C GLU A 924 -29.76 -26.98 -9.28
N ALA A 925 -29.93 -25.68 -9.60
CA ALA A 925 -28.79 -24.76 -9.78
C ALA A 925 -27.91 -24.68 -8.51
N HIS A 926 -28.52 -24.69 -7.32
CA HIS A 926 -27.80 -24.73 -6.06
C HIS A 926 -27.06 -26.06 -5.87
N GLN A 927 -27.71 -27.21 -6.06
CA GLN A 927 -27.09 -28.53 -5.90
C GLN A 927 -25.96 -28.77 -6.91
N ALA A 928 -26.14 -28.31 -8.14
CA ALA A 928 -25.12 -28.36 -9.19
C ALA A 928 -23.87 -27.57 -8.75
N TYR A 929 -24.05 -26.32 -8.27
CA TYR A 929 -22.95 -25.51 -7.75
C TYR A 929 -22.24 -26.14 -6.54
N GLU A 930 -22.96 -26.77 -5.61
CA GLU A 930 -22.31 -27.42 -4.46
C GLU A 930 -21.45 -28.61 -4.88
N LYS A 931 -21.91 -29.41 -5.84
CA LYS A 931 -21.17 -30.56 -6.40
C LYS A 931 -19.96 -30.16 -7.25
N VAL A 932 -19.87 -28.91 -7.71
CA VAL A 932 -18.67 -28.40 -8.41
C VAL A 932 -17.47 -28.36 -7.45
N GLN A 933 -16.39 -29.07 -7.82
CA GLN A 933 -15.10 -29.03 -7.12
C GLN A 933 -14.25 -27.88 -7.65
N GLY A 934 -13.83 -26.97 -6.77
CA GLY A 934 -13.04 -25.79 -7.12
C GLY A 934 -12.73 -24.93 -5.90
N SER A 935 -11.79 -23.99 -6.02
CA SER A 935 -11.48 -23.07 -4.93
C SER A 935 -12.58 -22.02 -4.79
N GLN A 936 -13.25 -22.01 -3.64
CA GLN A 936 -14.35 -21.09 -3.36
C GLN A 936 -13.85 -19.70 -2.96
N GLU A 937 -14.44 -18.69 -3.59
CA GLU A 937 -14.20 -17.26 -3.38
C GLU A 937 -15.54 -16.51 -3.30
N LYS A 938 -15.51 -15.23 -2.94
CA LYS A 938 -16.63 -14.29 -3.12
C LYS A 938 -16.26 -13.27 -4.19
N ASP A 939 -17.20 -12.83 -5.01
CA ASP A 939 -16.99 -11.79 -6.01
C ASP A 939 -16.99 -10.37 -5.38
N SER A 940 -16.85 -9.33 -6.21
CA SER A 940 -16.89 -7.92 -5.80
C SER A 940 -18.21 -7.46 -5.14
N CYS A 941 -19.27 -8.26 -5.23
CA CYS A 941 -20.59 -8.04 -4.65
C CYS A 941 -20.90 -9.04 -3.50
N GLY A 942 -19.90 -9.81 -3.04
CA GLY A 942 -20.04 -10.82 -1.99
C GLY A 942 -20.63 -12.16 -2.43
N ARG A 943 -20.97 -12.34 -3.72
CA ARG A 943 -21.64 -13.54 -4.24
C ARG A 943 -20.65 -14.70 -4.34
N PRO A 944 -21.01 -15.91 -3.88
CA PRO A 944 -20.10 -17.05 -3.90
C PRO A 944 -19.82 -17.52 -5.33
N GLN A 945 -18.53 -17.74 -5.62
CA GLN A 945 -18.03 -18.31 -6.86
C GLN A 945 -16.98 -19.40 -6.59
N LYS A 946 -16.76 -20.31 -7.56
CA LYS A 946 -15.71 -21.33 -7.54
C LYS A 946 -14.89 -21.23 -8.84
N LEU A 947 -13.56 -21.20 -8.72
CA LEU A 947 -12.65 -21.40 -9.85
C LEU A 947 -12.49 -22.90 -10.10
N ILE A 948 -12.65 -23.32 -11.35
CA ILE A 948 -12.52 -24.71 -11.78
C ILE A 948 -11.58 -24.85 -12.97
N ALA A 949 -10.85 -25.97 -12.98
CA ALA A 949 -10.01 -26.42 -14.08
C ALA A 949 -10.66 -27.67 -14.70
N PHE A 950 -10.80 -27.71 -16.01
CA PHE A 950 -11.35 -28.86 -16.75
C PHE A 950 -10.51 -29.18 -17.99
N LYS A 951 -10.56 -30.41 -18.46
CA LYS A 951 -9.87 -30.83 -19.69
C LYS A 951 -10.84 -30.78 -20.88
N LEU A 952 -10.37 -30.18 -21.96
CA LEU A 952 -11.05 -30.20 -23.25
C LEU A 952 -10.91 -31.57 -23.92
N SER A 953 -11.78 -31.82 -24.91
CA SER A 953 -11.71 -33.00 -25.80
C SER A 953 -10.35 -33.13 -26.50
N THR A 954 -9.66 -32.00 -26.71
CA THR A 954 -8.32 -31.88 -27.30
C THR A 954 -7.17 -32.20 -26.33
N GLY A 955 -7.47 -32.50 -25.06
CA GLY A 955 -6.50 -32.79 -24.00
C GLY A 955 -5.89 -31.56 -23.31
N VAL A 956 -6.19 -30.34 -23.80
CA VAL A 956 -5.76 -29.07 -23.19
C VAL A 956 -6.60 -28.76 -21.94
N THR A 957 -5.96 -28.30 -20.86
CA THR A 957 -6.67 -27.85 -19.64
C THR A 957 -7.07 -26.38 -19.76
N ALA A 958 -8.30 -26.05 -19.38
CA ALA A 958 -8.83 -24.68 -19.35
C ALA A 958 -9.49 -24.38 -17.99
N ASP A 959 -9.43 -23.10 -17.59
CA ASP A 959 -9.98 -22.62 -16.32
C ASP A 959 -11.18 -21.68 -16.54
N LEU A 960 -12.22 -21.76 -15.70
CA LEU A 960 -13.30 -20.77 -15.65
C LEU A 960 -13.87 -20.60 -14.24
N PHE A 961 -14.65 -19.54 -14.03
CA PHE A 961 -15.37 -19.31 -12.77
C PHE A 961 -16.86 -19.64 -12.91
N VAL A 962 -17.39 -20.41 -11.96
CA VAL A 962 -18.82 -20.65 -11.76
C VAL A 962 -19.30 -19.78 -10.61
N ARG A 963 -20.36 -18.96 -10.78
CA ARG A 963 -20.89 -18.05 -9.75
C ARG A 963 -22.40 -18.24 -9.53
N LYS A 964 -22.81 -18.29 -8.25
CA LYS A 964 -24.23 -18.23 -7.84
C LYS A 964 -24.80 -16.82 -8.05
N MET A 965 -26.05 -16.74 -8.51
CA MET A 965 -26.68 -15.44 -8.82
C MET A 965 -27.18 -14.67 -7.58
N ALA A 966 -27.35 -15.33 -6.44
CA ALA A 966 -27.85 -14.75 -5.18
C ALA A 966 -26.92 -15.04 -3.98
N ASN A 967 -26.99 -14.19 -2.94
CA ASN A 967 -26.31 -14.38 -1.65
C ASN A 967 -27.17 -15.26 -0.73
N VAL A 968 -26.81 -16.53 -0.58
CA VAL A 968 -27.57 -17.47 0.27
C VAL A 968 -26.92 -17.55 1.66
N GLU A 969 -27.25 -16.60 2.54
CA GLU A 969 -27.02 -16.70 3.99
C GLU A 969 -28.34 -16.59 4.79
N SER A 970 -29.53 -16.52 4.14
CA SER A 970 -30.84 -16.29 4.79
C SER A 970 -31.89 -17.41 4.67
N SER A 971 -31.69 -18.47 3.85
CA SER A 971 -32.75 -19.46 3.58
C SER A 971 -32.76 -20.70 4.50
N ALA A 972 -31.99 -20.70 5.60
CA ALA A 972 -31.87 -21.87 6.50
C ALA A 972 -32.89 -21.89 7.66
N GLN A 973 -33.79 -20.91 7.78
CA GLN A 973 -34.79 -20.81 8.86
C GLN A 973 -36.22 -20.49 8.35
N ALA A 974 -36.64 -21.01 7.20
CA ALA A 974 -37.99 -20.74 6.67
C ALA A 974 -38.64 -21.85 5.82
N SER A 975 -38.49 -23.14 6.17
CA SER A 975 -39.30 -24.22 5.54
C SER A 975 -39.48 -25.48 6.40
N SER A 976 -40.10 -25.34 7.58
CA SER A 976 -40.69 -26.47 8.29
C SER A 976 -42.07 -26.12 8.89
N LYS A 977 -43.02 -25.77 8.01
CA LYS A 977 -44.44 -25.99 8.28
C LYS A 977 -44.92 -27.11 7.36
N ARG A 978 -45.48 -28.15 7.97
CA ARG A 978 -46.02 -29.33 7.28
C ARG A 978 -47.12 -28.91 6.31
N ALA A 979 -47.15 -29.55 5.14
CA ALA A 979 -48.41 -29.71 4.42
C ALA A 979 -49.33 -30.63 5.24
N LEU A 980 -50.61 -30.28 5.27
CA LEU A 980 -51.67 -31.16 5.74
C LEU A 980 -52.00 -32.13 4.61
N GLU A 981 -51.80 -33.43 4.84
CA GLU A 981 -52.66 -34.44 4.24
C GLU A 981 -53.41 -35.14 5.37
N VAL A 982 -54.71 -35.28 5.14
CA VAL A 982 -55.68 -35.83 6.08
C VAL A 982 -55.91 -37.28 5.67
N GLU A 983 -55.72 -38.22 6.59
CA GLU A 983 -56.75 -39.17 6.99
C GLU A 983 -56.29 -40.04 8.18
N GLU A 984 -57.15 -40.06 9.21
CA GLU A 984 -57.66 -41.25 9.94
C GLU A 984 -56.76 -42.48 10.26
N ASN A 985 -56.81 -43.10 11.45
CA ASN A 985 -57.47 -42.80 12.73
C ASN A 985 -56.92 -43.73 13.84
N SER A 986 -57.26 -43.47 15.10
CA SER A 986 -57.08 -44.32 16.31
C SER A 986 -55.64 -44.55 16.84
N GLY A 987 -55.37 -44.53 18.15
CA GLY A 987 -56.23 -44.10 19.26
C GLY A 987 -55.61 -44.26 20.66
N VAL A 988 -56.32 -43.69 21.66
CA VAL A 988 -56.31 -44.02 23.11
C VAL A 988 -55.13 -43.54 24.00
N HIS A 989 -55.37 -42.36 24.58
CA HIS A 989 -55.16 -41.95 26.00
C HIS A 989 -54.41 -42.86 27.01
N LYS A 990 -53.55 -42.23 27.85
CA LYS A 990 -53.90 -41.79 29.23
C LYS A 990 -52.77 -41.02 29.95
N LYS A 991 -53.17 -39.97 30.69
CA LYS A 991 -52.91 -39.63 32.13
C LYS A 991 -51.53 -40.01 32.75
N GLN A 992 -50.91 -39.24 33.66
CA GLN A 992 -51.41 -38.17 34.56
C GLN A 992 -50.25 -37.39 35.26
N LYS A 993 -50.55 -36.21 35.83
CA LYS A 993 -50.14 -35.63 37.16
C LYS A 993 -48.80 -36.10 37.82
N THR A 994 -47.99 -35.27 38.51
CA THR A 994 -48.25 -34.00 39.24
C THR A 994 -46.93 -33.32 39.66
N GLY A 995 -46.95 -31.99 39.87
CA GLY A 995 -46.70 -31.45 41.22
C GLY A 995 -45.30 -30.94 41.63
N LYS A 996 -44.97 -29.72 41.21
CA LYS A 996 -44.36 -28.59 41.96
C LYS A 996 -43.58 -28.86 43.27
N LYS A 997 -42.32 -28.37 43.31
CA LYS A 997 -41.90 -27.30 44.26
C LYS A 997 -40.53 -26.70 43.90
N LEU A 998 -40.54 -25.40 43.54
CA LEU A 998 -39.52 -24.35 43.77
C LEU A 998 -39.81 -23.19 42.82
N GLU A 999 -40.82 -22.40 43.19
CA GLU A 999 -41.06 -21.06 42.64
C GLU A 999 -40.58 -20.07 43.70
N ASP A 1000 -39.59 -19.24 43.38
CA ASP A 1000 -39.36 -17.89 43.92
C ASP A 1000 -38.03 -17.35 43.34
N GLU A 1001 -38.09 -16.87 42.08
CA GLU A 1001 -37.14 -15.89 41.51
C GLU A 1001 -37.56 -15.43 40.09
N THR A 1002 -38.30 -16.26 39.34
CA THR A 1002 -38.74 -15.96 37.95
C THR A 1002 -40.09 -15.26 37.83
N ALA A 1003 -40.33 -14.21 38.63
CA ALA A 1003 -41.58 -13.41 38.60
C ALA A 1003 -41.37 -11.94 38.23
N ALA A 1004 -40.14 -11.41 38.32
CA ALA A 1004 -39.86 -10.00 38.01
C ALA A 1004 -39.78 -9.69 36.50
N GLU A 1005 -39.26 -10.62 35.69
CA GLU A 1005 -38.91 -10.35 34.29
C GLU A 1005 -40.10 -10.38 33.32
N LEU A 1006 -41.24 -10.99 33.68
CA LEU A 1006 -42.39 -11.13 32.78
C LEU A 1006 -43.32 -9.89 32.75
N ASN A 1007 -43.37 -9.08 33.80
CA ASN A 1007 -44.18 -7.84 33.79
C ASN A 1007 -43.53 -6.76 32.92
N GLN A 1008 -42.20 -6.65 32.90
CA GLN A 1008 -41.50 -5.57 32.21
C GLN A 1008 -41.62 -5.66 30.68
N CYS A 1009 -41.73 -6.86 30.10
CA CYS A 1009 -42.00 -7.03 28.67
C CYS A 1009 -43.40 -6.60 28.24
N CYS A 1010 -44.41 -6.67 29.13
CA CYS A 1010 -45.80 -6.35 28.79
C CYS A 1010 -46.00 -4.84 28.62
N ASP A 1011 -45.35 -4.03 29.45
CA ASP A 1011 -45.48 -2.57 29.40
C ASP A 1011 -44.62 -1.96 28.27
N HIS A 1012 -43.46 -2.55 27.95
CA HIS A 1012 -42.69 -2.14 26.77
C HIS A 1012 -43.42 -2.41 25.44
N LEU A 1013 -44.21 -3.49 25.33
CA LEU A 1013 -45.02 -3.74 24.13
C LEU A 1013 -46.13 -2.69 23.94
N LYS A 1014 -46.82 -2.30 25.02
CA LYS A 1014 -47.85 -1.25 24.98
C LYS A 1014 -47.27 0.12 24.62
N GLU A 1015 -46.09 0.46 25.15
CA GLU A 1015 -45.42 1.73 24.82
C GLU A 1015 -44.99 1.77 23.33
N ILE A 1016 -44.53 0.64 22.79
CA ILE A 1016 -44.20 0.51 21.35
C ILE A 1016 -45.44 0.66 20.47
N GLU A 1017 -46.59 0.11 20.87
CA GLU A 1017 -47.86 0.30 20.14
C GLU A 1017 -48.34 1.76 20.22
N ARG A 1018 -48.27 2.40 21.40
CA ARG A 1018 -48.61 3.82 21.57
C ARG A 1018 -47.75 4.73 20.69
N LEU A 1019 -46.43 4.49 20.66
CA LEU A 1019 -45.50 5.25 19.82
C LEU A 1019 -45.73 5.04 18.32
N LYS A 1020 -46.19 3.86 17.89
CA LYS A 1020 -46.60 3.61 16.50
C LYS A 1020 -47.86 4.40 16.12
N GLU A 1021 -48.86 4.47 17.00
CA GLU A 1021 -50.06 5.30 16.75
C GLU A 1021 -49.74 6.80 16.72
N GLU A 1022 -48.86 7.28 17.60
CA GLU A 1022 -48.36 8.66 17.59
C GLU A 1022 -47.59 8.96 16.29
N GLN A 1023 -46.75 8.02 15.81
CA GLN A 1023 -46.02 8.16 14.55
C GLN A 1023 -46.96 8.17 13.32
N GLN A 1024 -48.00 7.32 13.32
CA GLN A 1024 -49.01 7.28 12.26
C GLN A 1024 -49.77 8.62 12.16
N LYS A 1025 -50.24 9.15 13.30
CA LYS A 1025 -50.93 10.46 13.38
C LYS A 1025 -50.02 11.62 12.96
N ALA A 1026 -48.73 11.56 13.29
CA ALA A 1026 -47.76 12.56 12.84
C ALA A 1026 -47.54 12.50 11.31
N SER A 1027 -47.51 11.29 10.73
CA SER A 1027 -47.39 11.09 9.28
C SER A 1027 -48.60 11.62 8.51
N GLU A 1028 -49.82 11.39 9.02
CA GLU A 1028 -51.06 11.91 8.42
C GLU A 1028 -51.10 13.44 8.48
N LYS A 1029 -50.75 14.04 9.63
CA LYS A 1029 -50.66 15.50 9.77
C LYS A 1029 -49.64 16.14 8.82
N CYS A 1030 -48.50 15.47 8.59
CA CYS A 1030 -47.48 15.94 7.64
C CYS A 1030 -47.94 15.83 6.18
N SER A 1031 -48.71 14.78 5.84
CA SER A 1031 -49.37 14.62 4.53
C SER A 1031 -50.35 15.75 4.22
N ASP A 1032 -51.14 16.19 5.20
CA ASP A 1032 -52.08 17.29 5.01
C ASP A 1032 -51.39 18.66 4.89
N GLN A 1033 -50.31 18.90 5.65
CA GLN A 1033 -49.47 20.09 5.47
C GLN A 1033 -48.79 20.14 4.09
N LEU A 1034 -48.40 18.98 3.52
CA LEU A 1034 -47.86 18.91 2.16
C LEU A 1034 -48.89 19.33 1.10
N LYS A 1035 -50.15 18.93 1.25
CA LYS A 1035 -51.24 19.37 0.35
C LYS A 1035 -51.49 20.88 0.44
N GLU A 1036 -51.40 21.45 1.63
CA GLU A 1036 -51.53 22.90 1.85
C GLU A 1036 -50.39 23.67 1.17
N ILE A 1037 -49.14 23.21 1.33
CA ILE A 1037 -47.96 23.77 0.65
C ILE A 1037 -48.09 23.67 -0.87
N GLU A 1038 -48.58 22.55 -1.40
CA GLU A 1038 -48.79 22.37 -2.85
C GLU A 1038 -49.88 23.31 -3.40
N GLY A 1039 -50.96 23.53 -2.64
CA GLY A 1039 -51.97 24.54 -2.94
C GLY A 1039 -51.42 25.97 -2.96
N LEU A 1040 -50.61 26.34 -1.96
CA LEU A 1040 -49.93 27.65 -1.91
C LEU A 1040 -48.96 27.84 -3.08
N LYS A 1041 -48.23 26.78 -3.46
CA LYS A 1041 -47.32 26.79 -4.62
C LYS A 1041 -48.05 27.03 -5.94
N GLN A 1042 -49.25 26.46 -6.10
CA GLN A 1042 -50.12 26.70 -7.26
C GLN A 1042 -50.62 28.17 -7.31
N GLN A 1043 -50.96 28.75 -6.15
CA GLN A 1043 -51.33 30.18 -6.07
C GLN A 1043 -50.14 31.10 -6.41
N LEU A 1044 -48.93 30.73 -5.99
CA LEU A 1044 -47.71 31.49 -6.27
C LEU A 1044 -47.38 31.50 -7.78
N GLN A 1045 -47.49 30.35 -8.46
CA GLN A 1045 -47.36 30.28 -9.93
C GLN A 1045 -48.38 31.14 -10.66
N ASN A 1046 -49.63 31.18 -10.19
CA ASN A 1046 -50.66 32.04 -10.79
C ASN A 1046 -50.30 33.53 -10.64
N LYS A 1047 -49.79 33.96 -9.48
CA LYS A 1047 -49.32 35.34 -9.29
C LYS A 1047 -48.07 35.68 -10.10
N GLU A 1048 -47.13 34.74 -10.27
CA GLU A 1048 -45.99 34.94 -11.18
C GLU A 1048 -46.44 35.10 -12.64
N PHE A 1049 -47.49 34.38 -13.06
CA PHE A 1049 -48.07 34.55 -14.40
C PHE A 1049 -48.75 35.92 -14.58
N GLU A 1050 -49.45 36.42 -13.57
CA GLU A 1050 -49.98 37.80 -13.56
C GLU A 1050 -48.86 38.85 -13.65
N ILE A 1051 -47.80 38.70 -12.84
CA ILE A 1051 -46.62 39.59 -12.87
C ILE A 1051 -45.92 39.53 -14.25
N SER A 1052 -45.78 38.35 -14.85
CA SER A 1052 -45.24 38.19 -16.20
C SER A 1052 -46.10 38.91 -17.26
N THR A 1053 -47.42 38.87 -17.09
CA THR A 1053 -48.38 39.54 -17.98
C THR A 1053 -48.33 41.06 -17.83
N LEU A 1054 -48.25 41.56 -16.59
CA LEU A 1054 -48.05 42.99 -16.29
C LEU A 1054 -46.71 43.49 -16.87
N ASN A 1055 -45.62 42.74 -16.71
CA ASN A 1055 -44.31 43.09 -17.28
C ASN A 1055 -44.33 43.13 -18.82
N LYS A 1056 -45.11 42.27 -19.48
CA LYS A 1056 -45.34 42.34 -20.94
C LYS A 1056 -46.15 43.57 -21.38
N ILE A 1057 -47.06 44.06 -20.53
CA ILE A 1057 -47.78 45.32 -20.78
C ILE A 1057 -46.84 46.51 -20.61
N VAL A 1058 -46.04 46.55 -19.54
CA VAL A 1058 -45.03 47.59 -19.29
C VAL A 1058 -44.01 47.67 -20.44
N SER A 1059 -43.51 46.53 -20.93
CA SER A 1059 -42.54 46.52 -22.05
C SER A 1059 -43.14 47.03 -23.37
N LYS A 1060 -44.42 46.76 -23.64
CA LYS A 1060 -45.13 47.34 -24.81
C LYS A 1060 -45.28 48.86 -24.71
N LEU A 1061 -45.51 49.40 -23.51
CA LEU A 1061 -45.57 50.85 -23.28
C LEU A 1061 -44.20 51.54 -23.43
N GLN A 1062 -43.10 50.82 -23.17
CA GLN A 1062 -41.74 51.35 -23.28
C GLN A 1062 -41.15 51.26 -24.71
N GLY A 1063 -41.66 50.37 -25.57
CA GLY A 1063 -41.16 50.15 -26.94
C GLY A 1063 -41.47 51.26 -27.98
N GLY A 1064 -42.23 52.30 -27.60
CA GLY A 1064 -42.78 53.28 -28.53
C GLY A 1064 -41.83 54.38 -29.04
N LYS A 1065 -40.54 54.40 -28.68
CA LYS A 1065 -39.60 55.47 -29.08
C LYS A 1065 -38.25 54.94 -29.60
N LYS A 1066 -37.87 55.47 -30.79
CA LYS A 1066 -36.57 55.36 -31.50
C LYS A 1066 -36.35 54.13 -32.40
N LYS A 1067 -36.88 54.22 -33.63
CA LYS A 1067 -36.13 53.86 -34.85
C LYS A 1067 -35.84 55.14 -35.63
N GLY A 1068 -34.68 55.20 -36.28
CA GLY A 1068 -34.36 56.21 -37.29
C GLY A 1068 -33.23 57.17 -36.93
N ASN A 1069 -32.01 56.85 -37.36
CA ASN A 1069 -31.25 57.77 -38.20
C ASN A 1069 -30.14 57.03 -38.96
N ASN A 1070 -30.01 57.30 -40.25
CA ASN A 1070 -28.89 56.86 -41.07
C ASN A 1070 -28.85 57.75 -42.33
N ILE A 1071 -27.85 58.62 -42.47
CA ILE A 1071 -27.31 59.20 -43.72
C ILE A 1071 -26.09 60.07 -43.39
N ARG A 1072 -25.12 60.11 -44.32
CA ARG A 1072 -23.82 60.82 -44.22
C ARG A 1072 -23.94 62.32 -44.60
N PRO A 1073 -22.93 63.15 -44.28
CA PRO A 1073 -23.11 64.60 -44.24
C PRO A 1073 -22.79 65.33 -45.55
N ARG A 1074 -23.34 66.55 -45.69
CA ARG A 1074 -22.67 67.67 -46.34
C ARG A 1074 -23.08 68.99 -45.68
N GLU A 1075 -22.15 69.93 -45.66
CA GLU A 1075 -22.27 71.19 -44.92
C GLU A 1075 -23.19 72.19 -45.61
N GLY A 1076 -24.03 72.85 -44.80
CA GLY A 1076 -24.55 74.20 -45.02
C GLY A 1076 -24.26 75.01 -43.75
N LYS A 1077 -23.68 76.20 -43.90
CA LYS A 1077 -23.15 77.05 -42.81
C LYS A 1077 -24.13 77.26 -41.64
N VAL A 1078 -23.61 77.31 -40.41
CA VAL A 1078 -23.36 78.56 -39.63
C VAL A 1078 -22.65 78.18 -38.31
N GLY A 1079 -21.72 79.02 -37.83
CA GLY A 1079 -20.97 78.78 -36.57
C GLY A 1079 -21.82 78.98 -35.31
N GLY A 1080 -21.41 78.53 -34.12
CA GLY A 1080 -20.10 77.99 -33.73
C GLY A 1080 -19.47 78.83 -32.61
N LEU A 1081 -19.86 78.59 -31.36
CA LEU A 1081 -19.29 79.20 -30.14
C LEU A 1081 -19.58 78.36 -28.87
N ILE A 1082 -18.54 78.24 -28.02
CA ILE A 1082 -18.54 78.18 -26.54
C ILE A 1082 -18.89 76.88 -25.77
N LEU A 1083 -17.97 76.57 -24.84
CA LEU A 1083 -18.04 75.68 -23.67
C LEU A 1083 -18.18 76.51 -22.37
N GLY A 1084 -18.75 75.99 -21.28
CA GLY A 1084 -18.56 76.62 -19.96
C GLY A 1084 -19.33 76.12 -18.72
N ASN A 1085 -18.68 75.24 -17.93
CA ASN A 1085 -18.50 75.21 -16.45
C ASN A 1085 -19.65 75.19 -15.38
N TYR A 1086 -19.22 74.68 -14.20
CA TYR A 1086 -19.80 74.72 -12.83
C TYR A 1086 -21.04 73.81 -12.53
N GLY A 1087 -21.27 73.24 -11.34
CA GLY A 1087 -20.52 73.19 -10.06
C GLY A 1087 -21.28 72.36 -8.96
N PHE A 1088 -20.60 71.91 -7.90
CA PHE A 1088 -21.09 71.13 -6.71
C PHE A 1088 -22.09 71.92 -5.80
N PRO A 1089 -22.81 71.36 -4.77
CA PRO A 1089 -22.31 70.49 -3.66
C PRO A 1089 -23.28 69.46 -2.99
N MET A 1090 -22.96 69.01 -1.76
CA MET A 1090 -23.44 67.80 -1.03
C MET A 1090 -24.41 68.02 0.17
N ALA A 1091 -25.10 66.93 0.59
CA ALA A 1091 -25.39 66.50 1.99
C ALA A 1091 -26.46 67.26 2.85
N PRO A 1092 -26.93 66.77 4.04
CA PRO A 1092 -27.02 65.39 4.62
C PRO A 1092 -28.31 65.06 5.46
N VAL A 1093 -28.30 63.89 6.16
CA VAL A 1093 -29.00 63.50 7.43
C VAL A 1093 -30.38 62.79 7.41
N GLU A 1094 -30.42 61.79 8.30
CA GLU A 1094 -31.38 60.78 8.77
C GLU A 1094 -32.82 61.18 9.23
N LYS A 1095 -33.61 60.11 9.48
CA LYS A 1095 -34.73 59.93 10.45
C LYS A 1095 -36.08 60.60 10.14
N TYR A 1096 -37.11 59.77 10.00
CA TYR A 1096 -38.09 59.33 11.03
C TYR A 1096 -38.79 58.07 10.42
N ILE A 1097 -38.96 56.94 11.14
CA ILE A 1097 -40.16 56.57 11.94
C ILE A 1097 -41.46 56.61 11.09
N SER A 1098 -42.30 55.58 10.96
CA SER A 1098 -42.33 54.19 11.47
C SER A 1098 -43.56 53.42 10.92
N PHE A 1099 -43.76 52.18 11.37
CA PHE A 1099 -45.07 51.47 11.45
C PHE A 1099 -45.70 50.91 10.15
N ALA A 1100 -45.31 49.67 9.81
CA ALA A 1100 -46.17 48.50 9.53
C ALA A 1100 -45.32 47.42 8.79
N ALA A 1101 -45.08 46.17 9.24
CA ALA A 1101 -45.68 45.34 10.30
C ALA A 1101 -47.22 45.31 10.23
N ASP A 1102 -47.88 44.35 9.58
CA ASP A 1102 -47.74 42.90 9.74
C ASP A 1102 -48.14 42.13 8.47
N GLN A 1103 -47.77 40.84 8.42
CA GLN A 1103 -47.97 39.86 7.33
C GLN A 1103 -47.10 40.03 6.07
N PHE A 1104 -45.91 39.42 6.08
CA PHE A 1104 -45.41 38.57 4.98
C PHE A 1104 -44.33 37.60 5.49
#